data_AF-A0A7S4KUY6-F1
#
_entry.id   AF-A0A7S4KUY6-F1
#
_cell.length_a   1.000
_cell.length_b   1.000
_cell.length_c   1.000
_cell.angle_alpha   90.00
_cell.angle_beta   90.00
_cell.angle_gamma   90.00
#
_symmetry.space_group_name_H-M   'P 1'
#
loop_
_entity.id
_entity.type
_entity.pdbx_description
1 polymer ?
#
loop_
_entity_poly.entity_id
_entity_poly.type
_entity_poly.pdbx_seq_one_letter_code
_entity_poly.pdbx_strand_id
1 'polypeptide(L)'
;RGILSVSIFFSLKISALAFNPYCPSMMKARFLMNNVMHSMLGSTPLALRSLGRQGSLLQPAMEPVRSMRGSRLVRWASTERGGDVTEDCGCGEATTLDEMKKELKQEIEKVADKIKQLKADGVKEKSVLQPDIDNLLSLKARWETLTGEPFDPPKPGQKPKKAANQQVQQKAASSNSNEKENFVITPRATDYSQWYQDVIQAAQMVDQSPVKGCMVIRPWGMAVWDELKDELNRRIKETGTQNAYFPLFIPMSFLSKEAEHVEGFAKECAVVTHHRLCADPSGKGLMADPEAKLEEPLIVRPTSETIIWDMFRKWISSYRDLPLKVNQWANVVRWELRTRPFLRSAEFLWQEGHTAHASKEEADGCAREMLDVYAEVAEGILAIPVVKGTKSPSERFAGADETYTIEALMQNGWALQSGTSHFLGQNFAKAFDVKFQNADQSAELVWATSWGVSTRLLGALVMTHSDDAGLVLPPQVSPVQVVIIPVGRGKKENDEKVDAFLEKVTAALKSQGIRYKVDDRDNMKPGPKFYEWERRGVPLRVEVGPRDVDANKVVVARRTGGDKQDLPFDQTNFAQDIKKQLQDIQTGLLDAARKRLEENTKTVASYDELKTKLENGETGFFLVPWKDDAVNEETIKTETKATIRCFPFAHNGP
;
A
#
# COMPACT_ATOMS: atom_id res chain seq x y z
N ARG A 1 4.66 56.47 -20.13
CA ARG A 1 4.57 57.23 -21.40
C ARG A 1 5.07 56.30 -22.49
N GLY A 2 4.19 55.50 -23.10
CA GLY A 2 3.63 55.71 -24.45
C GLY A 2 4.63 55.22 -25.50
N ILE A 3 4.41 54.15 -26.26
CA ILE A 3 3.57 54.04 -27.48
C ILE A 3 3.47 52.53 -27.79
N LEU A 4 2.28 51.93 -27.79
CA LEU A 4 1.40 51.64 -28.95
C LEU A 4 1.90 50.48 -29.85
N SER A 5 1.23 49.33 -29.78
CA SER A 5 0.94 48.53 -30.97
C SER A 5 -0.39 47.78 -30.79
N VAL A 6 -1.19 47.83 -31.85
CA VAL A 6 -2.55 47.35 -32.01
C VAL A 6 -2.51 45.90 -32.46
N SER A 7 -3.33 45.03 -31.85
CA SER A 7 -3.66 43.71 -32.40
C SER A 7 -5.17 43.51 -32.41
N ILE A 8 -5.69 43.33 -33.63
CA ILE A 8 -7.09 43.13 -33.99
C ILE A 8 -7.47 41.66 -33.80
N PHE A 9 -8.67 41.45 -33.25
CA PHE A 9 -9.37 40.17 -33.10
C PHE A 9 -9.72 39.55 -34.46
N PHE A 10 -9.47 38.25 -34.63
CA PHE A 10 -10.26 37.40 -35.52
C PHE A 10 -10.60 36.08 -34.83
N SER A 11 -11.89 35.79 -34.78
CA SER A 11 -12.50 34.60 -34.21
C SER A 11 -12.53 33.50 -35.28
N LEU A 12 -12.10 32.29 -34.94
CA LEU A 12 -12.45 31.08 -35.70
C LEU A 12 -12.95 30.00 -34.74
N LYS A 13 -14.27 29.76 -34.79
CA LYS A 13 -14.93 28.56 -34.28
C LYS A 13 -14.51 27.38 -35.16
N ILE A 14 -13.91 26.35 -34.56
CA ILE A 14 -13.88 25.00 -35.13
C ILE A 14 -14.51 24.07 -34.10
N SER A 15 -15.70 23.58 -34.43
CA SER A 15 -16.41 22.53 -33.72
C SER A 15 -15.70 21.20 -33.93
N ALA A 16 -15.19 20.59 -32.87
CA ALA A 16 -14.71 19.21 -32.88
C ALA A 16 -15.78 18.32 -32.23
N LEU A 17 -16.47 17.55 -33.08
CA LEU A 17 -17.35 16.44 -32.69
C LEU A 17 -16.52 15.34 -32.01
N ALA A 18 -16.88 15.03 -30.77
CA ALA A 18 -16.36 13.89 -30.02
C ALA A 18 -17.05 12.60 -30.49
N PHE A 19 -16.25 11.61 -30.90
CA PHE A 19 -16.71 10.26 -31.20
C PHE A 19 -16.91 9.46 -29.90
N ASN A 20 -18.12 8.93 -29.74
CA ASN A 20 -18.59 8.04 -28.67
C ASN A 20 -18.34 6.56 -29.08
N PRO A 21 -17.65 5.72 -28.29
CA PRO A 21 -17.32 4.36 -28.69
C PRO A 21 -18.23 3.31 -28.06
N TYR A 22 -19.56 3.39 -28.20
CA TYR A 22 -20.46 2.28 -27.82
C TYR A 22 -21.73 2.24 -28.69
N CYS A 23 -21.70 1.49 -29.80
CA CYS A 23 -22.91 0.86 -30.33
C CYS A 23 -22.58 -0.35 -31.25
N PRO A 24 -23.15 -1.55 -31.01
CA PRO A 24 -22.82 -2.76 -31.74
C PRO A 24 -23.77 -2.97 -32.92
N SER A 25 -23.42 -2.46 -34.09
CA SER A 25 -23.88 -3.02 -35.37
C SER A 25 -23.05 -2.46 -36.52
N MET A 26 -22.15 -3.29 -37.07
CA MET A 26 -21.72 -3.30 -38.48
C MET A 26 -20.51 -4.24 -38.64
N MET A 27 -20.75 -5.54 -38.42
CA MET A 27 -19.96 -6.58 -39.09
C MET A 27 -20.55 -6.78 -40.48
N LYS A 28 -20.02 -6.05 -41.48
CA LYS A 28 -20.02 -6.35 -42.94
C LYS A 28 -19.64 -5.09 -43.74
N ALA A 29 -18.39 -4.65 -43.62
CA ALA A 29 -17.73 -3.78 -44.61
C ALA A 29 -16.25 -3.55 -44.21
N ARG A 30 -15.44 -4.61 -44.25
CA ARG A 30 -13.97 -4.49 -44.08
C ARG A 30 -13.22 -5.49 -44.94
N PHE A 31 -13.63 -5.57 -46.21
CA PHE A 31 -13.02 -6.42 -47.22
C PHE A 31 -13.05 -5.73 -48.60
N LEU A 32 -12.65 -4.45 -48.68
CA LEU A 32 -12.43 -3.74 -49.95
C LEU A 32 -11.80 -2.35 -49.68
N MET A 33 -10.52 -2.32 -49.32
CA MET A 33 -9.66 -1.14 -49.46
C MET A 33 -8.21 -1.55 -49.19
N ASN A 34 -7.66 -2.31 -50.13
CA ASN A 34 -6.22 -2.53 -50.28
C ASN A 34 -6.01 -2.93 -51.74
N ASN A 35 -6.09 -1.95 -52.64
CA ASN A 35 -5.61 -1.97 -54.01
C ASN A 35 -6.13 -0.69 -54.69
N VAL A 36 -5.22 0.23 -55.01
CA VAL A 36 -5.24 1.23 -56.09
C VAL A 36 -4.42 2.42 -55.60
N MET A 37 -3.12 2.39 -55.90
CA MET A 37 -2.25 3.57 -56.17
C MET A 37 -0.85 3.06 -56.53
N HIS A 38 -0.79 2.25 -57.59
CA HIS A 38 0.46 1.96 -58.30
C HIS A 38 0.13 1.74 -59.79
N SER A 39 0.31 2.80 -60.58
CA SER A 39 0.90 2.77 -61.93
C SER A 39 0.59 4.07 -62.68
N MET A 40 1.49 4.39 -63.61
CA MET A 40 1.45 5.45 -64.63
C MET A 40 2.01 6.81 -64.16
N LEU A 41 3.04 7.43 -64.75
CA LEU A 41 3.83 7.22 -65.98
C LEU A 41 5.17 7.94 -65.78
N GLY A 42 6.28 7.40 -66.29
CA GLY A 42 7.59 8.06 -66.31
C GLY A 42 7.84 8.85 -67.59
N SER A 43 8.88 9.71 -67.58
CA SER A 43 9.97 9.81 -68.60
C SER A 43 10.81 11.11 -68.47
N THR A 44 12.09 10.96 -68.04
CA THR A 44 13.38 11.56 -68.54
C THR A 44 13.61 13.11 -68.69
N PRO A 45 14.87 13.63 -68.84
CA PRO A 45 16.18 13.32 -68.18
C PRO A 45 17.16 14.54 -67.96
N LEU A 46 18.42 14.25 -67.52
CA LEU A 46 19.69 15.05 -67.49
C LEU A 46 19.90 16.06 -66.31
N ALA A 47 21.08 16.25 -65.67
CA ALA A 47 22.48 16.10 -66.10
C ALA A 47 23.50 15.87 -64.95
N LEU A 48 24.73 15.48 -65.35
CA LEU A 48 25.97 15.11 -64.67
C LEU A 48 26.64 16.10 -63.68
N ARG A 49 27.40 15.56 -62.70
CA ARG A 49 28.87 15.75 -62.39
C ARG A 49 29.17 15.19 -60.97
N SER A 50 29.90 14.09 -60.77
CA SER A 50 31.35 13.77 -60.89
C SER A 50 32.24 14.19 -59.70
N LEU A 51 33.12 13.24 -59.29
CA LEU A 51 34.24 13.25 -58.31
C LEU A 51 33.86 12.69 -56.92
N GLY A 52 34.30 11.52 -56.45
CA GLY A 52 35.64 10.88 -56.48
C GLY A 52 36.46 11.42 -55.29
N ARG A 53 36.94 10.67 -54.28
CA ARG A 53 37.66 9.38 -54.25
C ARG A 53 37.74 8.81 -52.79
N GLN A 54 37.80 7.47 -52.72
CA GLN A 54 38.70 6.53 -51.97
C GLN A 54 39.10 6.82 -50.51
N GLY A 55 39.24 5.86 -49.58
CA GLY A 55 39.25 4.38 -49.48
C GLY A 55 39.53 4.06 -47.97
N SER A 56 39.47 2.86 -47.38
CA SER A 56 39.62 1.48 -47.85
C SER A 56 39.44 0.50 -46.66
N LEU A 57 39.18 -0.79 -46.97
CA LEU A 57 39.43 -2.03 -46.18
C LEU A 57 38.45 -2.33 -45.02
N LEU A 58 37.87 -3.53 -44.80
CA LEU A 58 37.96 -4.91 -45.32
C LEU A 58 36.63 -5.66 -44.98
N GLN A 59 36.16 -6.55 -45.87
CA GLN A 59 35.23 -7.66 -45.53
C GLN A 59 36.05 -8.96 -45.30
N PRO A 60 35.44 -10.05 -44.80
CA PRO A 60 34.75 -10.99 -45.70
C PRO A 60 33.36 -11.45 -45.25
N ALA A 61 32.58 -11.86 -46.24
CA ALA A 61 31.22 -12.38 -46.18
C ALA A 61 31.14 -13.86 -45.74
N MET A 62 29.93 -14.35 -45.43
CA MET A 62 29.36 -15.61 -45.94
C MET A 62 27.85 -15.76 -45.63
N GLU A 63 27.16 -16.43 -46.55
CA GLU A 63 25.72 -16.52 -46.85
C GLU A 63 24.86 -17.40 -45.91
N PRO A 64 23.50 -17.35 -46.01
CA PRO A 64 22.58 -18.24 -45.32
C PRO A 64 22.07 -19.40 -46.22
N VAL A 65 21.88 -20.60 -45.66
CA VAL A 65 21.23 -21.74 -46.35
C VAL A 65 20.06 -22.32 -45.53
N ARG A 66 18.99 -22.65 -46.25
CA ARG A 66 17.65 -23.13 -45.84
C ARG A 66 17.54 -24.65 -45.63
N SER A 67 16.47 -25.02 -44.92
CA SER A 67 15.63 -26.26 -45.01
C SER A 67 16.20 -27.52 -44.33
N MET A 68 15.43 -28.46 -43.76
CA MET A 68 14.15 -29.09 -44.15
C MET A 68 13.37 -29.66 -42.94
N ARG A 69 12.06 -29.88 -43.15
CA ARG A 69 11.15 -30.69 -42.31
C ARG A 69 11.38 -32.19 -42.54
N GLY A 70 11.07 -33.02 -41.54
CA GLY A 70 10.86 -34.46 -41.72
C GLY A 70 10.47 -35.18 -40.43
N SER A 71 9.23 -35.63 -40.35
CA SER A 71 8.60 -36.37 -39.25
C SER A 71 8.69 -37.89 -39.46
N ARG A 72 8.83 -38.69 -38.38
CA ARG A 72 8.03 -39.92 -38.13
C ARG A 72 8.39 -40.63 -36.82
N LEU A 73 7.31 -41.15 -36.21
CA LEU A 73 7.21 -42.06 -35.07
C LEU A 73 7.99 -43.38 -35.27
N VAL A 74 8.50 -43.93 -34.16
CA VAL A 74 8.49 -45.38 -33.89
C VAL A 74 8.16 -45.62 -32.40
N ARG A 75 7.10 -46.38 -32.14
CA ARG A 75 6.77 -47.05 -30.87
C ARG A 75 7.53 -48.37 -30.81
N TRP A 76 8.06 -48.77 -29.65
CA TRP A 76 8.16 -50.18 -29.23
C TRP A 76 7.86 -50.32 -27.74
N ALA A 77 7.16 -51.40 -27.42
CA ALA A 77 6.54 -51.71 -26.14
C ALA A 77 7.42 -52.63 -25.26
N SER A 78 7.04 -52.65 -23.99
CA SER A 78 7.37 -53.56 -22.87
C SER A 78 7.84 -54.98 -23.19
N THR A 79 8.75 -55.52 -22.36
CA THR A 79 8.54 -56.79 -21.62
C THR A 79 9.56 -56.97 -20.49
N GLU A 80 9.13 -57.74 -19.50
CA GLU A 80 9.63 -57.94 -18.14
C GLU A 80 10.88 -58.84 -17.98
N ARG A 81 11.40 -58.81 -16.73
CA ARG A 81 11.96 -59.91 -15.91
C ARG A 81 13.45 -60.27 -16.06
N GLY A 82 14.15 -60.14 -14.93
CA GLY A 82 15.11 -61.15 -14.47
C GLY A 82 16.41 -60.62 -13.87
N GLY A 83 16.60 -60.83 -12.57
CA GLY A 83 17.88 -61.36 -12.06
C GLY A 83 18.89 -60.37 -11.50
N ASP A 84 18.79 -60.20 -10.19
CA ASP A 84 19.83 -59.91 -9.19
C ASP A 84 21.27 -60.31 -9.58
N VAL A 85 22.19 -59.34 -9.56
CA VAL A 85 23.59 -59.54 -9.14
C VAL A 85 24.00 -58.31 -8.33
N THR A 86 24.12 -58.52 -7.03
CA THR A 86 24.65 -57.62 -6.01
C THR A 86 26.16 -57.47 -6.17
N GLU A 87 26.66 -56.24 -6.31
CA GLU A 87 27.99 -55.86 -5.81
C GLU A 87 27.91 -54.50 -5.10
N ASP A 88 28.48 -54.56 -3.90
CA ASP A 88 28.40 -53.68 -2.75
C ASP A 88 29.01 -52.29 -3.01
N CYS A 89 28.24 -51.23 -2.81
CA CYS A 89 28.75 -49.88 -2.60
C CYS A 89 28.06 -49.31 -1.36
N GLY A 90 28.80 -49.32 -0.25
CA GLY A 90 28.32 -48.95 1.08
C GLY A 90 27.62 -47.59 1.11
N CYS A 91 26.31 -47.63 1.31
CA CYS A 91 25.49 -46.48 1.70
C CYS A 91 24.83 -46.81 3.04
N GLY A 92 25.13 -46.00 4.07
CA GLY A 92 24.42 -46.04 5.34
C GLY A 92 22.93 -45.79 5.12
N GLU A 93 22.09 -46.51 5.86
CA GLU A 93 20.64 -46.48 5.76
C GLU A 93 20.10 -45.04 5.88
N ALA A 94 19.35 -44.59 4.87
CA ALA A 94 18.62 -43.33 4.93
C ALA A 94 17.44 -43.49 5.91
N THR A 95 17.54 -42.88 7.09
CA THR A 95 16.48 -42.89 8.10
C THR A 95 15.21 -42.25 7.54
N THR A 96 14.08 -42.93 7.73
CA THR A 96 12.78 -42.44 7.24
C THR A 96 12.28 -41.26 8.09
N LEU A 97 11.45 -40.39 7.49
CA LEU A 97 10.87 -39.24 8.19
C LEU A 97 10.10 -39.65 9.47
N ASP A 98 9.50 -40.84 9.47
CA ASP A 98 8.76 -41.37 10.61
C ASP A 98 9.67 -41.86 11.74
N GLU A 99 10.86 -42.38 11.43
CA GLU A 99 11.90 -42.71 12.40
C GLU A 99 12.47 -41.45 13.05
N MET A 100 12.77 -40.42 12.25
CA MET A 100 13.24 -39.12 12.77
C MET A 100 12.24 -38.47 13.72
N LYS A 101 10.94 -38.55 13.42
CA LYS A 101 9.87 -38.08 14.33
C LYS A 101 9.84 -38.90 15.62
N LYS A 102 9.98 -40.22 15.55
CA LYS A 102 9.95 -41.09 16.72
C LYS A 102 11.12 -40.83 17.66
N GLU A 103 12.33 -40.68 17.12
CA GLU A 103 13.54 -40.36 17.88
C GLU A 103 13.44 -38.98 18.54
N LEU A 104 13.06 -37.96 17.78
CA LEU A 104 12.94 -36.59 18.29
C LEU A 104 11.87 -36.48 19.39
N LYS A 105 10.76 -37.21 19.26
CA LYS A 105 9.74 -37.28 20.32
C LYS A 105 10.30 -37.90 21.61
N GLN A 106 11.04 -38.99 21.51
CA GLN A 106 11.64 -39.66 22.66
C GLN A 106 12.67 -38.77 23.37
N GLU A 107 13.45 -37.99 22.61
CA GLU A 107 14.39 -37.02 23.18
C GLU A 107 13.68 -35.91 23.95
N ILE A 108 12.60 -35.34 23.39
CA ILE A 108 11.81 -34.29 24.04
C ILE A 108 11.22 -34.81 25.35
N GLU A 109 10.64 -36.01 25.35
CA GLU A 109 10.06 -36.63 26.54
C GLU A 109 11.12 -36.89 27.61
N LYS A 110 12.29 -37.41 27.23
CA LYS A 110 13.41 -37.69 28.14
C LYS A 110 13.93 -36.42 28.83
N VAL A 111 14.12 -35.33 28.09
CA VAL A 111 14.58 -34.05 28.66
C VAL A 111 13.50 -33.42 29.55
N ALA A 112 12.23 -33.50 29.13
CA ALA A 112 11.11 -33.00 29.93
C ALA A 112 10.98 -33.73 31.28
N ASP A 113 11.15 -35.05 31.29
CA ASP A 113 11.07 -35.84 32.52
C ASP A 113 12.31 -35.64 33.42
N LYS A 114 13.50 -35.43 32.85
CA LYS A 114 14.69 -35.02 33.60
C LYS A 114 14.45 -33.70 34.35
N ILE A 115 13.85 -32.70 33.69
CA ILE A 115 13.52 -31.42 34.32
C ILE A 115 12.47 -31.58 35.43
N LYS A 116 11.47 -32.45 35.24
CA LYS A 116 10.48 -32.75 36.29
C LYS A 116 11.13 -33.42 37.49
N GLN A 117 12.04 -34.38 37.27
CA GLN A 117 12.74 -35.08 38.34
C GLN A 117 13.63 -34.12 39.14
N LEU A 118 14.42 -33.28 38.47
CA LEU A 118 15.25 -32.27 39.15
C LEU A 118 14.41 -31.29 40.00
N LYS A 119 13.22 -30.90 39.52
CA LYS A 119 12.29 -30.08 40.30
C LYS A 119 11.66 -30.84 41.47
N ALA A 120 11.37 -32.14 41.31
CA ALA A 120 10.85 -33.00 42.37
C ALA A 120 11.90 -33.26 43.47
N ASP A 121 13.17 -33.36 43.08
CA ASP A 121 14.32 -33.54 43.98
C ASP A 121 14.73 -32.23 44.69
N GLY A 122 13.96 -31.14 44.51
CA GLY A 122 14.11 -29.89 45.26
C GLY A 122 15.11 -28.89 44.66
N VAL A 123 15.63 -29.14 43.45
CA VAL A 123 16.51 -28.18 42.75
C VAL A 123 15.70 -26.98 42.28
N LYS A 124 15.94 -25.82 42.90
CA LYS A 124 15.27 -24.54 42.57
C LYS A 124 16.21 -23.51 41.96
N GLU A 125 17.51 -23.80 41.90
CA GLU A 125 18.49 -22.87 41.39
C GLU A 125 18.39 -22.75 39.86
N LYS A 126 18.16 -21.53 39.37
CA LYS A 126 17.91 -21.26 37.96
C LYS A 126 19.13 -21.59 37.09
N SER A 127 20.35 -21.37 37.60
CA SER A 127 21.63 -21.69 36.95
C SER A 127 21.77 -23.17 36.57
N VAL A 128 21.21 -24.07 37.39
CA VAL A 128 21.33 -25.53 37.21
C VAL A 128 20.27 -26.07 36.25
N LEU A 129 19.07 -25.47 36.24
CA LEU A 129 17.96 -25.91 35.37
C LEU A 129 18.00 -25.29 33.96
N GLN A 130 18.64 -24.12 33.80
CA GLN A 130 18.61 -23.37 32.55
C GLN A 130 19.15 -24.16 31.33
N PRO A 131 20.28 -24.90 31.42
CA PRO A 131 20.80 -25.65 30.28
C PRO A 131 19.84 -26.73 29.76
N ASP A 132 19.15 -27.44 30.67
CA ASP A 132 18.17 -28.46 30.29
C ASP A 132 16.89 -27.83 29.72
N ILE A 133 16.47 -26.67 30.23
CA ILE A 133 15.33 -25.89 29.70
C ILE A 133 15.63 -25.39 28.28
N ASP A 134 16.83 -24.85 28.04
CA ASP A 134 17.24 -24.34 26.73
C ASP A 134 17.34 -25.49 25.72
N ASN A 135 17.86 -26.65 26.14
CA ASN A 135 17.85 -27.87 25.33
C ASN A 135 16.42 -28.29 24.97
N LEU A 136 15.50 -28.33 25.94
CA LEU A 136 14.10 -28.68 25.69
C LEU A 136 13.43 -27.72 24.69
N LEU A 137 13.69 -26.42 24.78
CA LEU A 137 13.18 -25.43 23.84
C LEU A 137 13.74 -25.64 22.42
N SER A 138 15.03 -25.96 22.31
CA SER A 138 15.66 -26.25 21.01
C SER A 138 15.08 -27.51 20.33
N LEU A 139 14.81 -28.57 21.11
CA LEU A 139 14.23 -29.80 20.58
C LEU A 139 12.76 -29.59 20.14
N LYS A 140 12.00 -28.79 20.88
CA LYS A 140 10.64 -28.40 20.47
C LYS A 140 10.61 -27.55 19.20
N ALA A 141 11.56 -26.65 19.02
CA ALA A 141 11.70 -25.87 17.78
C ALA A 141 12.05 -26.78 16.58
N ARG A 142 12.91 -27.79 16.78
CA ARG A 142 13.20 -28.81 15.76
C ARG A 142 11.96 -29.64 15.42
N TRP A 143 11.13 -29.97 16.41
CA TRP A 143 9.87 -30.69 16.18
C TRP A 143 8.88 -29.87 15.35
N GLU A 144 8.72 -28.58 15.67
CA GLU A 144 7.85 -27.68 14.92
C GLU A 144 8.35 -27.49 13.48
N THR A 145 9.66 -27.42 13.27
CA THR A 145 10.28 -27.37 11.94
C THR A 145 10.02 -28.66 11.14
N LEU A 146 10.06 -29.82 11.79
CA LEU A 146 9.92 -31.12 11.14
C LEU A 146 8.46 -31.52 10.85
N THR A 147 7.53 -31.09 11.71
CA THR A 147 6.12 -31.54 11.68
C THR A 147 5.12 -30.45 11.28
N GLY A 148 5.51 -29.18 11.38
CA GLY A 148 4.62 -28.03 11.18
C GLY A 148 3.65 -27.78 12.34
N GLU A 149 3.74 -28.56 13.43
CA GLU A 149 2.89 -28.43 14.62
C GLU A 149 3.73 -28.27 15.90
N PRO A 150 3.34 -27.40 16.85
CA PRO A 150 4.04 -27.27 18.13
C PRO A 150 3.91 -28.54 18.99
N PHE A 151 4.98 -28.91 19.69
CA PHE A 151 4.97 -30.07 20.60
C PHE A 151 4.19 -29.74 21.89
N ASP A 152 2.90 -30.09 21.92
CA ASP A 152 2.00 -29.79 23.04
C ASP A 152 2.11 -30.88 24.14
N PRO A 153 2.46 -30.54 25.39
CA PRO A 153 2.46 -31.53 26.48
C PRO A 153 1.01 -31.84 26.90
N PRO A 154 0.66 -33.10 27.20
CA PRO A 154 -0.69 -33.45 27.64
C PRO A 154 -1.00 -32.79 28.99
N LYS A 155 -2.00 -31.88 29.01
CA LYS A 155 -2.59 -31.37 30.25
C LYS A 155 -3.55 -32.42 30.82
N PRO A 156 -3.49 -32.76 32.13
CA PRO A 156 -4.46 -33.68 32.72
C PRO A 156 -5.84 -33.02 32.73
N GLY A 157 -6.83 -33.60 32.03
CA GLY A 157 -8.25 -33.30 32.26
C GLY A 157 -9.10 -32.77 31.10
N GLN A 158 -8.63 -32.74 29.83
CA GLN A 158 -9.51 -32.40 28.71
C GLN A 158 -9.70 -33.56 27.72
N LYS A 159 -10.96 -33.96 27.50
CA LYS A 159 -11.36 -34.93 26.48
C LYS A 159 -11.05 -34.38 25.07
N PRO A 160 -10.67 -35.24 24.11
CA PRO A 160 -10.20 -34.80 22.80
C PRO A 160 -11.34 -34.18 21.97
N LYS A 161 -11.18 -32.92 21.54
CA LYS A 161 -12.01 -32.33 20.49
C LYS A 161 -11.55 -32.89 19.14
N LYS A 162 -12.40 -33.72 18.53
CA LYS A 162 -12.23 -34.20 17.15
C LYS A 162 -12.16 -33.02 16.17
N ALA A 163 -11.35 -33.22 15.14
CA ALA A 163 -11.12 -32.36 13.99
C ALA A 163 -12.40 -31.71 13.44
N ALA A 164 -12.49 -30.39 13.62
CA ALA A 164 -13.45 -29.53 12.96
C ALA A 164 -12.73 -28.24 12.55
N ASN A 165 -11.70 -28.34 11.70
CA ASN A 165 -11.09 -27.14 11.13
C ASN A 165 -10.52 -27.27 9.72
N GLN A 166 -10.87 -28.33 8.98
CA GLN A 166 -10.51 -28.45 7.56
C GLN A 166 -11.71 -28.42 6.60
N GLN A 167 -12.95 -28.38 7.11
CA GLN A 167 -14.16 -28.23 6.26
C GLN A 167 -14.72 -26.80 6.18
N VAL A 168 -14.14 -25.84 6.94
CA VAL A 168 -14.58 -24.43 6.89
C VAL A 168 -13.89 -23.66 5.75
N GLN A 169 -12.69 -24.07 5.32
CA GLN A 169 -11.93 -23.34 4.29
C GLN A 169 -12.24 -23.73 2.84
N GLN A 170 -12.95 -24.84 2.59
CA GLN A 170 -13.37 -25.21 1.23
C GLN A 170 -14.84 -24.88 0.90
N LYS A 171 -15.67 -24.50 1.88
CA LYS A 171 -17.06 -24.04 1.62
C LYS A 171 -17.19 -22.54 1.35
N ALA A 172 -16.20 -21.73 1.71
CA ALA A 172 -16.20 -20.28 1.41
C ALA A 172 -15.97 -19.95 -0.08
N ALA A 173 -15.56 -20.92 -0.90
CA ALA A 173 -15.32 -20.73 -2.33
C ALA A 173 -16.49 -21.16 -3.24
N SER A 174 -17.59 -21.70 -2.69
CA SER A 174 -18.71 -22.23 -3.51
C SER A 174 -20.12 -21.91 -3.04
N SER A 175 -20.34 -20.93 -2.15
CA SER A 175 -21.69 -20.44 -1.76
C SER A 175 -21.99 -19.03 -2.28
N ASN A 176 -21.54 -18.71 -3.50
CA ASN A 176 -21.66 -17.36 -4.06
C ASN A 176 -22.99 -17.14 -4.80
N SER A 177 -24.11 -17.10 -4.05
CA SER A 177 -25.32 -16.39 -4.53
C SER A 177 -26.31 -15.99 -3.43
N ASN A 178 -26.36 -16.67 -2.27
CA ASN A 178 -27.43 -16.44 -1.28
C ASN A 178 -27.01 -15.89 0.09
N GLU A 179 -25.71 -15.76 0.41
CA GLU A 179 -25.26 -15.16 1.70
C GLU A 179 -25.06 -13.63 1.65
N LYS A 180 -25.15 -13.01 0.47
CA LYS A 180 -24.98 -11.54 0.32
C LYS A 180 -26.15 -10.71 0.84
N GLU A 181 -27.30 -11.31 1.16
CA GLU A 181 -28.51 -10.54 1.48
C GLU A 181 -28.58 -10.03 2.93
N ASN A 182 -27.74 -10.49 3.86
CA ASN A 182 -27.76 -10.03 5.27
C ASN A 182 -26.36 -9.76 5.87
N PHE A 183 -25.42 -9.20 5.10
CA PHE A 183 -24.17 -8.70 5.69
C PHE A 183 -24.48 -7.48 6.57
N VAL A 184 -24.16 -7.54 7.87
CA VAL A 184 -24.36 -6.44 8.84
C VAL A 184 -23.00 -6.04 9.40
N ILE A 185 -22.74 -4.75 9.49
CA ILE A 185 -21.50 -4.22 10.07
C ILE A 185 -21.58 -4.36 11.60
N THR A 186 -20.57 -4.98 12.21
CA THR A 186 -20.45 -5.06 13.66
C THR A 186 -20.33 -3.66 14.26
N PRO A 187 -21.12 -3.30 15.29
CA PRO A 187 -20.98 -1.99 15.93
C PRO A 187 -19.61 -1.79 16.58
N ARG A 188 -19.05 -0.58 16.48
CA ARG A 188 -17.75 -0.20 17.09
C ARG A 188 -17.65 -0.53 18.57
N ALA A 189 -18.74 -0.29 19.30
CA ALA A 189 -18.80 -0.52 20.75
C ALA A 189 -18.76 -2.01 21.13
N THR A 190 -19.06 -2.92 20.19
CA THR A 190 -19.03 -4.37 20.41
C THR A 190 -17.66 -4.94 20.09
N ASP A 191 -17.14 -4.68 18.88
CA ASP A 191 -15.80 -5.10 18.47
C ASP A 191 -15.27 -4.14 17.40
N TYR A 192 -14.37 -3.24 17.79
CA TYR A 192 -13.78 -2.26 16.90
C TYR A 192 -12.90 -2.90 15.80
N SER A 193 -12.25 -4.02 16.09
CA SER A 193 -11.39 -4.69 15.10
C SER A 193 -12.23 -5.40 14.04
N GLN A 194 -13.35 -6.01 14.43
CA GLN A 194 -14.31 -6.59 13.48
C GLN A 194 -15.06 -5.50 12.70
N TRP A 195 -15.51 -4.43 13.37
CA TRP A 195 -16.12 -3.27 12.72
C TRP A 195 -15.25 -2.73 11.57
N TYR A 196 -13.95 -2.55 11.81
CA TYR A 196 -13.02 -2.05 10.80
C TYR A 196 -12.99 -2.97 9.56
N GLN A 197 -12.92 -4.29 9.77
CA GLN A 197 -12.92 -5.27 8.69
C GLN A 197 -14.25 -5.27 7.94
N ASP A 198 -15.37 -5.15 8.67
CA ASP A 198 -16.69 -5.15 8.08
C ASP A 198 -16.92 -3.90 7.22
N VAL A 199 -16.43 -2.74 7.65
CA VAL A 199 -16.53 -1.48 6.90
C VAL A 199 -15.77 -1.56 5.58
N ILE A 200 -14.50 -1.98 5.59
CA ILE A 200 -13.71 -2.06 4.36
C ILE A 200 -14.23 -3.12 3.38
N GLN A 201 -14.84 -4.20 3.90
CA GLN A 201 -15.51 -5.23 3.10
C GLN A 201 -16.84 -4.73 2.53
N ALA A 202 -17.68 -4.07 3.34
CA ALA A 202 -18.95 -3.50 2.91
C ALA A 202 -18.77 -2.43 1.83
N ALA A 203 -17.74 -1.61 1.97
CA ALA A 203 -17.36 -0.59 0.99
C ALA A 203 -16.66 -1.18 -0.25
N GLN A 204 -16.34 -2.48 -0.23
CA GLN A 204 -15.62 -3.15 -1.31
C GLN A 204 -14.27 -2.49 -1.61
N MET A 205 -13.53 -2.11 -0.57
CA MET A 205 -12.20 -1.51 -0.71
C MET A 205 -11.10 -2.56 -0.89
N VAL A 206 -11.20 -3.69 -0.17
CA VAL A 206 -10.21 -4.77 -0.20
C VAL A 206 -10.86 -6.14 -0.18
N ASP A 207 -10.20 -7.13 -0.77
CA ASP A 207 -10.49 -8.55 -0.57
C ASP A 207 -9.26 -9.26 0.05
N GLN A 208 -9.49 -10.40 0.70
CA GLN A 208 -8.41 -11.23 1.23
C GLN A 208 -7.57 -11.82 0.09
N SER A 209 -6.25 -11.69 0.20
CA SER A 209 -5.31 -12.34 -0.73
C SER A 209 -5.12 -13.82 -0.36
N PRO A 210 -4.92 -14.73 -1.34
CA PRO A 210 -4.45 -16.08 -1.05
C PRO A 210 -3.04 -16.10 -0.43
N VAL A 211 -2.28 -15.01 -0.55
CA VAL A 211 -0.99 -14.84 0.12
C VAL A 211 -1.23 -14.20 1.49
N LYS A 212 -0.87 -14.92 2.55
CA LYS A 212 -1.02 -14.45 3.93
C LYS A 212 -0.34 -13.10 4.10
N GLY A 213 -1.08 -12.13 4.63
CA GLY A 213 -0.57 -10.80 4.92
C GLY A 213 -0.62 -9.81 3.76
N CYS A 214 -0.91 -10.26 2.53
CA CYS A 214 -1.21 -9.40 1.40
C CYS A 214 -2.72 -9.08 1.34
N MET A 215 -3.07 -8.05 0.58
CA MET A 215 -4.46 -7.66 0.31
C MET A 215 -4.65 -7.42 -1.19
N VAL A 216 -5.84 -7.73 -1.70
CA VAL A 216 -6.23 -7.28 -3.04
C VAL A 216 -6.97 -5.96 -2.85
N ILE A 217 -6.35 -4.84 -3.21
CA ILE A 217 -7.03 -3.54 -3.19
C ILE A 217 -7.96 -3.49 -4.41
N ARG A 218 -9.27 -3.43 -4.16
CA ARG A 218 -10.30 -3.42 -5.20
C ARG A 218 -10.38 -2.05 -5.88
N PRO A 219 -11.08 -1.93 -7.03
CA PRO A 219 -11.19 -0.65 -7.74
C PRO A 219 -11.64 0.53 -6.88
N TRP A 220 -12.56 0.32 -5.92
CA TRP A 220 -12.99 1.40 -5.03
C TRP A 220 -11.89 1.86 -4.07
N GLY A 221 -11.18 0.91 -3.45
CA GLY A 221 -10.03 1.23 -2.58
C GLY A 221 -8.87 1.87 -3.34
N MET A 222 -8.59 1.36 -4.55
CA MET A 222 -7.57 1.94 -5.43
C MET A 222 -7.93 3.35 -5.88
N ALA A 223 -9.18 3.62 -6.23
CA ALA A 223 -9.58 4.96 -6.63
C ALA A 223 -9.42 5.98 -5.49
N VAL A 224 -9.71 5.60 -4.23
CA VAL A 224 -9.43 6.47 -3.07
C VAL A 224 -7.93 6.71 -2.91
N TRP A 225 -7.11 5.67 -3.10
CA TRP A 225 -5.65 5.80 -3.08
C TRP A 225 -5.13 6.67 -4.21
N ASP A 226 -5.69 6.57 -5.42
CA ASP A 226 -5.30 7.37 -6.57
C ASP A 226 -5.59 8.87 -6.35
N GLU A 227 -6.76 9.24 -5.81
CA GLU A 227 -7.07 10.63 -5.46
C GLU A 227 -6.09 11.20 -4.43
N LEU A 228 -5.77 10.43 -3.39
CA LEU A 228 -4.77 10.83 -2.39
C LEU A 228 -3.35 10.95 -2.99
N LYS A 229 -2.96 9.94 -3.77
CA LYS A 229 -1.66 9.87 -4.44
C LYS A 229 -1.46 11.06 -5.36
N ASP A 230 -2.45 11.38 -6.19
CA ASP A 230 -2.33 12.43 -7.20
C ASP A 230 -2.18 13.80 -6.54
N GLU A 231 -2.92 14.07 -5.46
CA GLU A 231 -2.81 15.32 -4.72
C GLU A 231 -1.48 15.44 -3.96
N LEU A 232 -1.03 14.37 -3.29
CA LEU A 232 0.28 14.35 -2.64
C LEU A 232 1.42 14.51 -3.67
N ASN A 233 1.32 13.81 -4.80
CA ASN A 233 2.29 13.89 -5.89
C ASN A 233 2.37 15.30 -6.50
N ARG A 234 1.24 16.02 -6.60
CA ARG A 234 1.22 17.42 -7.04
C ARG A 234 2.03 18.29 -6.07
N ARG A 235 1.78 18.18 -4.75
CA ARG A 235 2.50 18.96 -3.73
C ARG A 235 3.98 18.62 -3.64
N ILE A 236 4.34 17.34 -3.74
CA ILE A 236 5.75 16.90 -3.80
C ILE A 236 6.47 17.56 -4.99
N LYS A 237 5.83 17.66 -6.15
CA LYS A 237 6.44 18.32 -7.32
C LYS A 237 6.60 19.83 -7.13
N GLU A 238 5.73 20.46 -6.35
CA GLU A 238 5.83 21.89 -6.01
C GLU A 238 7.06 22.21 -5.17
N THR A 239 7.62 21.25 -4.42
CA THR A 239 8.90 21.40 -3.68
C THR A 239 10.14 21.25 -4.57
N GLY A 240 9.95 21.07 -5.88
CA GLY A 240 11.02 20.80 -6.85
C GLY A 240 11.45 19.33 -6.93
N THR A 241 10.78 18.43 -6.20
CA THR A 241 11.11 17.00 -6.21
C THR A 241 10.64 16.33 -7.50
N GLN A 242 11.47 15.44 -8.05
CA GLN A 242 11.20 14.74 -9.31
C GLN A 242 10.91 13.26 -9.07
N ASN A 243 9.95 12.69 -9.81
CA ASN A 243 9.69 11.26 -9.73
C ASN A 243 10.76 10.46 -10.49
N ALA A 244 11.22 9.39 -9.87
CA ALA A 244 12.08 8.36 -10.42
C ALA A 244 11.48 6.97 -10.12
N TYR A 245 12.09 5.92 -10.66
CA TYR A 245 11.73 4.54 -10.33
C TYR A 245 12.99 3.70 -10.21
N PHE A 246 13.17 3.08 -9.05
CA PHE A 246 14.26 2.14 -8.81
C PHE A 246 13.73 0.69 -8.86
N PRO A 247 14.56 -0.29 -9.28
CA PRO A 247 14.16 -1.71 -9.29
C PRO A 247 13.68 -2.25 -7.95
N LEU A 248 12.78 -3.25 -8.00
CA LEU A 248 12.25 -3.94 -6.82
C LEU A 248 13.30 -4.77 -6.07
N PHE A 249 14.27 -5.31 -6.81
CA PHE A 249 15.27 -6.21 -6.29
C PHE A 249 16.54 -5.47 -5.92
N ILE A 250 17.05 -5.74 -4.73
CA ILE A 250 18.26 -5.16 -4.16
C ILE A 250 19.29 -6.28 -3.96
N PRO A 251 20.53 -6.18 -4.46
CA PRO A 251 21.57 -7.15 -4.16
C PRO A 251 21.80 -7.30 -2.66
N MET A 252 21.93 -8.52 -2.15
CA MET A 252 22.12 -8.76 -0.72
C MET A 252 23.37 -8.05 -0.16
N SER A 253 24.43 -7.92 -0.96
CA SER A 253 25.64 -7.18 -0.63
C SER A 253 25.41 -5.70 -0.35
N PHE A 254 24.36 -5.09 -0.89
CA PHE A 254 24.04 -3.68 -0.65
C PHE A 254 23.47 -3.47 0.74
N LEU A 255 22.69 -4.42 1.25
CA LEU A 255 22.14 -4.33 2.60
C LEU A 255 23.29 -4.44 3.62
N SER A 256 24.26 -5.33 3.40
CA SER A 256 25.41 -5.50 4.29
C SER A 256 26.35 -4.29 4.41
N LYS A 257 26.22 -3.26 3.58
CA LYS A 257 27.02 -2.02 3.68
C LYS A 257 26.57 -1.11 4.83
N GLU A 258 25.36 -1.29 5.33
CA GLU A 258 24.76 -0.46 6.39
C GLU A 258 24.33 -1.39 7.55
N ALA A 259 25.18 -1.52 8.57
CA ALA A 259 24.97 -2.47 9.67
C ALA A 259 23.79 -2.10 10.60
N GLU A 260 23.54 -0.80 10.84
CA GLU A 260 22.49 -0.35 11.77
C GLU A 260 21.08 -0.51 11.16
N HIS A 261 20.95 -0.23 9.87
CA HIS A 261 19.76 -0.42 9.05
C HIS A 261 19.49 -1.90 8.78
N VAL A 262 20.53 -2.74 8.62
CA VAL A 262 20.38 -4.20 8.51
C VAL A 262 19.67 -4.77 9.74
N GLU A 263 20.06 -4.39 10.95
CA GLU A 263 19.46 -4.96 12.17
C GLU A 263 17.96 -4.67 12.30
N GLY A 264 17.52 -3.49 11.84
CA GLY A 264 16.11 -3.09 11.84
C GLY A 264 15.24 -3.83 10.83
N PHE A 265 15.76 -4.12 9.63
CA PHE A 265 14.98 -4.68 8.51
C PHE A 265 15.22 -6.16 8.23
N ALA A 266 16.33 -6.75 8.69
CA ALA A 266 16.73 -8.11 8.31
C ALA A 266 15.68 -9.17 8.62
N LYS A 267 14.94 -9.03 9.72
CA LYS A 267 13.90 -9.98 10.13
C LYS A 267 12.65 -9.95 9.24
N GLU A 268 12.49 -8.91 8.42
CA GLU A 268 11.30 -8.65 7.60
C GLU A 268 11.57 -8.76 6.09
N CYS A 269 12.79 -9.13 5.67
CA CYS A 269 13.16 -9.17 4.26
C CYS A 269 12.70 -10.46 3.57
N ALA A 270 12.03 -10.33 2.41
CA ALA A 270 11.82 -11.44 1.49
C ALA A 270 13.03 -11.60 0.56
N VAL A 271 13.49 -12.84 0.33
CA VAL A 271 14.71 -13.13 -0.41
C VAL A 271 14.42 -14.04 -1.61
N VAL A 272 14.84 -13.61 -2.80
CA VAL A 272 14.82 -14.37 -4.04
C VAL A 272 16.16 -15.08 -4.20
N THR A 273 16.11 -16.41 -4.31
CA THR A 273 17.31 -17.26 -4.37
C THR A 273 17.45 -18.03 -5.68
N HIS A 274 16.39 -18.13 -6.49
CA HIS A 274 16.36 -18.88 -7.74
C HIS A 274 15.61 -18.10 -8.83
N HIS A 275 16.01 -18.26 -10.08
CA HIS A 275 15.42 -17.55 -11.23
C HIS A 275 14.55 -18.42 -12.14
N ARG A 276 14.40 -19.71 -11.85
CA ARG A 276 13.60 -20.66 -12.64
C ARG A 276 12.89 -21.67 -11.74
N LEU A 277 11.71 -22.11 -12.20
CA LEU A 277 10.98 -23.24 -11.62
C LEU A 277 11.15 -24.48 -12.51
N CYS A 278 11.16 -25.66 -11.91
CA CYS A 278 11.12 -26.95 -12.59
C CYS A 278 9.97 -27.82 -12.04
N ALA A 279 9.63 -28.91 -12.74
CA ALA A 279 8.67 -29.87 -12.22
C ALA A 279 9.27 -30.58 -10.99
N ASP A 280 8.48 -30.70 -9.92
CA ASP A 280 8.85 -31.45 -8.73
C ASP A 280 9.02 -32.93 -9.11
N PRO A 281 10.21 -33.55 -8.91
CA PRO A 281 10.46 -34.96 -9.21
C PRO A 281 9.53 -35.91 -8.47
N SER A 282 8.95 -35.49 -7.34
CA SER A 282 7.95 -36.25 -6.58
C SER A 282 6.53 -36.20 -7.20
N GLY A 283 6.35 -35.46 -8.30
CA GLY A 283 5.08 -35.30 -9.00
C GLY A 283 4.10 -34.32 -8.35
N LYS A 284 4.52 -33.60 -7.30
CA LYS A 284 3.66 -32.71 -6.49
C LYS A 284 3.59 -31.25 -6.97
N GLY A 285 3.91 -30.98 -8.24
CA GLY A 285 3.75 -29.66 -8.86
C GLY A 285 5.06 -29.04 -9.35
N LEU A 286 5.28 -27.77 -9.03
CA LEU A 286 6.49 -27.02 -9.39
C LEU A 286 7.35 -26.75 -8.15
N MET A 287 8.67 -26.78 -8.32
CA MET A 287 9.63 -26.37 -7.30
C MET A 287 10.67 -25.39 -7.88
N ALA A 288 11.39 -24.67 -7.02
CA ALA A 288 12.56 -23.90 -7.46
C ALA A 288 13.59 -24.87 -8.05
N ASP A 289 14.10 -24.57 -9.24
CA ASP A 289 15.11 -25.39 -9.90
C ASP A 289 16.46 -25.23 -9.17
N PRO A 290 17.02 -26.30 -8.57
CA PRO A 290 18.28 -26.23 -7.83
C PRO A 290 19.46 -25.72 -8.68
N GLU A 291 19.44 -25.98 -9.99
CA GLU A 291 20.47 -25.54 -10.95
C GLU A 291 20.30 -24.08 -11.38
N ALA A 292 19.20 -23.43 -10.99
CA ALA A 292 18.89 -22.04 -11.29
C ALA A 292 19.06 -21.12 -10.07
N LYS A 293 19.90 -21.53 -9.12
CA LYS A 293 20.26 -20.71 -7.95
C LYS A 293 21.05 -19.48 -8.41
N LEU A 294 20.67 -18.32 -7.88
CA LEU A 294 21.37 -17.06 -8.16
C LEU A 294 22.77 -17.08 -7.53
N GLU A 295 23.74 -16.50 -8.23
CA GLU A 295 25.10 -16.28 -7.69
C GLU A 295 25.06 -15.42 -6.43
N GLU A 296 24.25 -14.36 -6.46
CA GLU A 296 23.94 -13.51 -5.31
C GLU A 296 22.42 -13.50 -5.07
N PRO A 297 21.94 -13.79 -3.84
CA PRO A 297 20.54 -13.61 -3.48
C PRO A 297 20.10 -12.16 -3.64
N LEU A 298 18.84 -11.97 -4.07
CA LEU A 298 18.24 -10.65 -4.22
C LEU A 298 17.17 -10.44 -3.16
N ILE A 299 17.17 -9.27 -2.53
CA ILE A 299 16.18 -8.86 -1.53
C ILE A 299 15.06 -8.11 -2.24
N VAL A 300 13.80 -8.47 -1.95
CA VAL A 300 12.65 -7.66 -2.34
C VAL A 300 12.62 -6.46 -1.41
N ARG A 301 12.61 -5.24 -1.98
CA ARG A 301 12.80 -4.02 -1.19
C ARG A 301 11.86 -3.95 0.05
N PRO A 302 12.41 -3.85 1.29
CA PRO A 302 11.64 -3.40 2.45
C PRO A 302 11.55 -1.86 2.49
N THR A 303 12.52 -1.23 1.82
CA THR A 303 12.73 0.19 1.57
C THR A 303 13.86 0.35 0.55
N SER A 304 14.03 1.50 -0.11
CA SER A 304 14.93 1.64 -1.26
C SER A 304 16.24 2.39 -0.99
N GLU A 305 16.58 2.72 0.26
CA GLU A 305 17.78 3.52 0.62
C GLU A 305 19.03 2.98 -0.08
N THR A 306 19.33 1.70 0.09
CA THR A 306 20.62 1.13 -0.36
C THR A 306 20.81 1.19 -1.88
N ILE A 307 19.75 0.97 -2.67
CA ILE A 307 19.81 1.09 -4.13
C ILE A 307 19.83 2.55 -4.58
N ILE A 308 19.12 3.44 -3.88
CA ILE A 308 19.08 4.87 -4.21
C ILE A 308 20.42 5.53 -3.91
N TRP A 309 21.02 5.27 -2.75
CA TRP A 309 22.30 5.87 -2.36
C TRP A 309 23.48 5.38 -3.22
N ASP A 310 23.45 4.12 -3.68
CA ASP A 310 24.41 3.63 -4.70
C ASP A 310 24.29 4.40 -6.03
N MET A 311 23.07 4.79 -6.41
CA MET A 311 22.86 5.58 -7.62
C MET A 311 23.19 7.06 -7.41
N PHE A 312 22.90 7.63 -6.24
CA PHE A 312 23.29 8.99 -5.89
C PHE A 312 24.79 9.19 -5.96
N ARG A 313 25.58 8.19 -5.53
CA ARG A 313 27.05 8.17 -5.72
C ARG A 313 27.47 8.40 -7.17
N LYS A 314 26.70 7.90 -8.13
CA LYS A 314 27.00 7.99 -9.57
C LYS A 314 26.50 9.31 -10.19
N TRP A 315 25.46 9.89 -9.62
CA TRP A 315 24.82 11.10 -10.15
C TRP A 315 25.39 12.38 -9.58
N ILE A 316 25.93 12.33 -8.36
CA ILE A 316 26.45 13.49 -7.64
C ILE A 316 27.97 13.52 -7.78
N SER A 317 28.49 14.62 -8.31
CA SER A 317 29.93 14.85 -8.46
C SER A 317 30.34 16.27 -8.08
N SER A 318 29.45 17.24 -8.25
CA SER A 318 29.68 18.66 -8.02
C SER A 318 28.54 19.28 -7.21
N TYR A 319 28.79 20.39 -6.53
CA TYR A 319 27.77 21.20 -5.87
C TYR A 319 26.64 21.63 -6.81
N ARG A 320 26.87 21.63 -8.13
CA ARG A 320 25.86 21.94 -9.17
C ARG A 320 24.82 20.84 -9.37
N ASP A 321 25.12 19.64 -8.90
CA ASP A 321 24.20 18.50 -8.94
C ASP A 321 23.22 18.53 -7.75
N LEU A 322 23.42 19.47 -6.81
CA LEU A 322 22.66 19.61 -5.56
C LEU A 322 21.78 20.87 -5.58
N PRO A 323 20.62 20.85 -4.90
CA PRO A 323 20.04 19.69 -4.21
C PRO A 323 19.46 18.68 -5.20
N LEU A 324 19.72 17.40 -4.97
CA LEU A 324 19.08 16.31 -5.71
C LEU A 324 17.88 15.84 -4.90
N LYS A 325 16.66 15.99 -5.44
CA LYS A 325 15.42 15.58 -4.79
C LYS A 325 14.68 14.56 -5.66
N VAL A 326 14.62 13.29 -5.23
CA VAL A 326 13.89 12.23 -5.95
C VAL A 326 12.76 11.65 -5.12
N ASN A 327 11.71 11.22 -5.80
CA ASN A 327 10.55 10.55 -5.23
C ASN A 327 10.21 9.30 -6.04
N GLN A 328 9.70 8.24 -5.42
CA GLN A 328 9.08 7.13 -6.16
C GLN A 328 7.78 6.67 -5.51
N TRP A 329 6.87 6.21 -6.37
CA TRP A 329 5.66 5.50 -5.99
C TRP A 329 5.86 4.02 -6.31
N ALA A 330 5.84 3.17 -5.29
CA ALA A 330 6.16 1.75 -5.43
C ALA A 330 5.39 0.90 -4.41
N ASN A 331 5.42 -0.41 -4.61
CA ASN A 331 5.12 -1.37 -3.55
C ASN A 331 6.40 -1.72 -2.78
N VAL A 332 6.22 -2.09 -1.51
CA VAL A 332 7.29 -2.64 -0.67
C VAL A 332 6.83 -3.88 0.07
N VAL A 333 7.79 -4.71 0.45
CA VAL A 333 7.55 -5.96 1.17
C VAL A 333 8.28 -5.95 2.50
N ARG A 334 7.51 -6.06 3.58
CA ARG A 334 8.00 -6.25 4.94
C ARG A 334 7.24 -7.43 5.53
N TRP A 335 7.92 -8.55 5.81
CA TRP A 335 7.30 -9.84 6.09
C TRP A 335 6.56 -9.90 7.44
N GLU A 336 5.42 -9.21 7.51
CA GLU A 336 4.65 -9.01 8.71
C GLU A 336 3.83 -10.25 9.11
N LEU A 337 3.96 -10.65 10.38
CA LEU A 337 3.24 -11.81 10.93
C LEU A 337 1.80 -11.48 11.35
N ARG A 338 1.54 -10.24 11.79
CA ARG A 338 0.22 -9.80 12.29
C ARG A 338 -0.31 -8.66 11.43
N THR A 339 -1.11 -9.02 10.44
CA THR A 339 -1.60 -8.08 9.45
C THR A 339 -3.01 -7.57 9.75
N ARG A 340 -3.25 -6.32 9.33
CA ARG A 340 -4.53 -5.62 9.30
C ARG A 340 -4.54 -4.82 8.00
N PRO A 341 -5.46 -5.08 7.06
CA PRO A 341 -5.48 -4.40 5.75
C PRO A 341 -5.32 -2.88 5.88
N PHE A 342 -4.60 -2.26 4.94
CA PHE A 342 -4.14 -0.87 4.95
C PHE A 342 -3.20 -0.47 6.10
N LEU A 343 -3.53 -0.80 7.35
CA LEU A 343 -2.77 -0.37 8.54
C LEU A 343 -1.41 -1.06 8.64
N ARG A 344 -1.36 -2.38 8.37
CA ARG A 344 -0.17 -3.21 8.52
C ARG A 344 -0.30 -4.46 7.63
N SER A 345 0.44 -4.54 6.53
CA SER A 345 0.41 -5.68 5.60
C SER A 345 1.81 -6.09 5.20
N ALA A 346 1.94 -7.31 4.68
CA ALA A 346 3.22 -7.84 4.22
C ALA A 346 3.71 -7.12 2.95
N GLU A 347 2.77 -6.80 2.07
CA GLU A 347 2.97 -5.94 0.90
C GLU A 347 2.05 -4.72 1.02
N PHE A 348 2.56 -3.53 0.72
CA PHE A 348 1.76 -2.31 0.66
C PHE A 348 2.28 -1.32 -0.36
N LEU A 349 1.38 -0.45 -0.84
CA LEU A 349 1.74 0.65 -1.72
C LEU A 349 2.19 1.84 -0.87
N TRP A 350 3.21 2.53 -1.35
CA TRP A 350 3.74 3.69 -0.66
C TRP A 350 4.40 4.69 -1.61
N GLN A 351 4.73 5.83 -1.02
CA GLN A 351 5.58 6.85 -1.57
C GLN A 351 6.82 6.93 -0.69
N GLU A 352 8.00 6.96 -1.30
CA GLU A 352 9.25 7.25 -0.61
C GLU A 352 10.05 8.30 -1.39
N GLY A 353 10.55 9.30 -0.69
CA GLY A 353 11.38 10.37 -1.23
C GLY A 353 12.73 10.38 -0.56
N HIS A 354 13.77 10.68 -1.34
CA HIS A 354 15.16 10.65 -0.91
C HIS A 354 15.86 11.86 -1.50
N THR A 355 16.61 12.58 -0.68
CA THR A 355 17.24 13.83 -1.12
C THR A 355 18.67 13.96 -0.60
N ALA A 356 19.50 14.66 -1.37
CA ALA A 356 20.89 14.97 -1.04
C ALA A 356 21.14 16.47 -1.21
N HIS A 357 21.79 17.07 -0.23
CA HIS A 357 22.01 18.53 -0.11
C HIS A 357 23.47 18.85 0.19
N ALA A 358 23.87 20.09 -0.10
CA ALA A 358 25.22 20.57 0.15
C ALA A 358 25.44 20.90 1.64
N SER A 359 24.40 21.37 2.33
CA SER A 359 24.46 21.80 3.73
C SER A 359 23.47 21.07 4.63
N LYS A 360 23.74 21.09 5.94
CA LYS A 360 22.88 20.54 6.98
C LYS A 360 21.54 21.29 7.03
N GLU A 361 21.60 22.60 6.91
CA GLU A 361 20.45 23.50 7.03
C GLU A 361 19.45 23.27 5.89
N GLU A 362 19.94 23.07 4.66
CA GLU A 362 19.09 22.71 3.51
C GLU A 362 18.42 21.35 3.68
N ALA A 363 19.17 20.35 4.17
CA ALA A 363 18.62 19.02 4.41
C ALA A 363 17.57 19.03 5.51
N ASP A 364 17.85 19.64 6.67
CA ASP A 364 16.87 19.75 7.74
C ASP A 364 15.62 20.54 7.31
N GLY A 365 15.81 21.65 6.60
CA GLY A 365 14.73 22.42 6.00
C GLY A 365 13.88 21.59 5.04
N CYS A 366 14.49 20.75 4.20
CA CYS A 366 13.78 19.86 3.30
C CYS A 366 13.00 18.76 4.05
N ALA A 367 13.54 18.23 5.14
CA ALA A 367 12.84 17.23 5.96
C ALA A 367 11.59 17.85 6.63
N ARG A 368 11.71 19.07 7.15
CA ARG A 368 10.60 19.82 7.76
C ARG A 368 9.54 20.24 6.73
N GLU A 369 9.98 20.70 5.55
CA GLU A 369 9.08 21.01 4.43
C GLU A 369 8.19 19.80 4.09
N MET A 370 8.76 18.60 4.01
CA MET A 370 7.96 17.41 3.71
C MET A 370 7.02 17.01 4.85
N LEU A 371 7.43 17.20 6.10
CA LEU A 371 6.53 17.00 7.25
C LEU A 371 5.28 17.88 7.14
N ASP A 372 5.47 19.14 6.75
CA ASP A 372 4.37 20.08 6.55
C ASP A 372 3.48 19.68 5.38
N VAL A 373 4.07 19.27 4.24
CA VAL A 373 3.30 18.72 3.10
C VAL A 373 2.43 17.54 3.54
N TYR A 374 2.96 16.61 4.35
CA TYR A 374 2.17 15.50 4.87
C TYR A 374 1.07 15.93 5.83
N ALA A 375 1.34 16.88 6.71
CA ALA A 375 0.32 17.42 7.61
C ALA A 375 -0.81 18.13 6.84
N GLU A 376 -0.47 18.93 5.84
CA GLU A 376 -1.46 19.60 4.99
C GLU A 376 -2.32 18.62 4.18
N VAL A 377 -1.74 17.52 3.71
CA VAL A 377 -2.51 16.46 3.05
C VAL A 377 -3.40 15.72 4.05
N ALA A 378 -2.88 15.38 5.23
CA ALA A 378 -3.69 14.75 6.27
C ALA A 378 -4.90 15.62 6.66
N GLU A 379 -4.68 16.91 6.92
CA GLU A 379 -5.76 17.82 7.33
C GLU A 379 -6.64 18.28 6.18
N GLY A 380 -6.05 18.82 5.12
CA GLY A 380 -6.77 19.45 4.01
C GLY A 380 -7.49 18.44 3.11
N ILE A 381 -6.90 17.26 2.92
CA ILE A 381 -7.38 16.27 1.95
C ILE A 381 -8.09 15.12 2.66
N LEU A 382 -7.48 14.56 3.70
CA LEU A 382 -8.08 13.46 4.47
C LEU A 382 -8.99 13.92 5.62
N ALA A 383 -9.04 15.22 5.94
CA ALA A 383 -9.76 15.74 7.11
C ALA A 383 -9.32 15.10 8.44
N ILE A 384 -8.05 14.70 8.55
CA ILE A 384 -7.47 14.06 9.75
C ILE A 384 -6.53 15.07 10.43
N PRO A 385 -6.85 15.58 11.63
CA PRO A 385 -5.94 16.42 12.40
C PRO A 385 -4.75 15.59 12.89
N VAL A 386 -3.56 16.19 12.86
CA VAL A 386 -2.32 15.51 13.25
C VAL A 386 -1.48 16.34 14.22
N VAL A 387 -0.75 15.65 15.08
CA VAL A 387 0.28 16.25 15.94
C VAL A 387 1.63 16.10 15.24
N LYS A 388 2.28 17.23 14.95
CA LYS A 388 3.65 17.27 14.42
C LYS A 388 4.67 17.22 15.56
N GLY A 389 5.72 16.44 15.40
CA GLY A 389 6.80 16.38 16.38
C GLY A 389 8.00 15.54 15.94
N THR A 390 9.00 15.41 16.81
CA THR A 390 10.16 14.53 16.66
C THR A 390 9.98 13.21 17.40
N LYS A 391 10.59 12.13 16.91
CA LYS A 391 10.62 10.84 17.62
C LYS A 391 11.65 10.87 18.75
N SER A 392 11.44 10.02 19.77
CA SER A 392 12.49 9.73 20.75
C SER A 392 13.67 9.03 20.08
N PRO A 393 14.89 9.11 20.66
CA PRO A 393 16.06 8.42 20.12
C PRO A 393 15.89 6.90 19.94
N SER A 394 15.01 6.26 20.72
CA SER A 394 14.66 4.83 20.60
C SER A 394 13.65 4.52 19.49
N GLU A 395 12.83 5.50 19.09
CA GLU A 395 11.78 5.33 18.07
C GLU A 395 12.11 6.06 16.75
N ARG A 396 13.25 6.76 16.67
CA ARG A 396 13.74 7.35 15.42
C ARG A 396 14.18 6.25 14.45
N PHE A 397 14.20 6.59 13.17
CA PHE A 397 14.66 5.67 12.13
C PHE A 397 16.14 5.31 12.31
N ALA A 398 16.48 4.03 12.14
CA ALA A 398 17.86 3.56 12.21
C ALA A 398 18.71 4.26 11.15
N GLY A 399 19.83 4.88 11.57
CA GLY A 399 20.68 5.70 10.72
C GLY A 399 20.23 7.16 10.55
N ALA A 400 19.11 7.59 11.14
CA ALA A 400 18.70 8.99 11.15
C ALA A 400 19.29 9.78 12.32
N ASP A 401 19.70 11.02 12.07
CA ASP A 401 20.04 11.97 13.13
C ASP A 401 18.75 12.41 13.85
N GLU A 402 17.71 12.73 13.07
CA GLU A 402 16.40 13.16 13.58
C GLU A 402 15.27 12.54 12.76
N THR A 403 14.15 12.21 13.41
CA THR A 403 12.94 11.71 12.72
C THR A 403 11.73 12.55 13.10
N TYR A 404 11.20 13.26 12.13
CA TYR A 404 9.95 13.99 12.23
C TYR A 404 8.77 13.08 11.89
N THR A 405 7.65 13.27 12.58
CA THR A 405 6.44 12.44 12.44
C THR A 405 5.16 13.27 12.54
N ILE A 406 4.12 12.81 11.85
CA ILE A 406 2.74 13.23 12.09
C ILE A 406 1.97 12.10 12.76
N GLU A 407 1.40 12.38 13.94
CA GLU A 407 0.66 11.41 14.74
C GLU A 407 -0.84 11.76 14.74
N ALA A 408 -1.68 10.83 14.28
CA ALA A 408 -3.14 10.99 14.28
C ALA A 408 -3.77 10.21 15.44
N LEU A 409 -4.90 10.71 15.96
CA LEU A 409 -5.67 10.01 16.99
C LEU A 409 -6.95 9.41 16.42
N MET A 410 -7.09 8.09 16.53
CA MET A 410 -8.21 7.32 15.99
C MET A 410 -9.43 7.38 16.93
N GLN A 411 -10.62 7.00 16.43
CA GLN A 411 -11.87 7.03 17.22
C GLN A 411 -11.82 6.20 18.51
N ASN A 412 -11.01 5.14 18.56
CA ASN A 412 -10.83 4.30 19.74
C ASN A 412 -9.73 4.80 20.70
N GLY A 413 -9.21 6.01 20.48
CA GLY A 413 -8.16 6.62 21.30
C GLY A 413 -6.76 6.06 21.04
N TRP A 414 -6.56 5.27 19.99
CA TRP A 414 -5.23 4.80 19.59
C TRP A 414 -4.52 5.82 18.71
N ALA A 415 -3.21 5.94 18.93
CA ALA A 415 -2.33 6.71 18.07
C ALA A 415 -2.01 5.95 16.78
N LEU A 416 -1.91 6.67 15.67
CA LEU A 416 -1.45 6.13 14.40
C LEU A 416 -0.47 7.10 13.73
N GLN A 417 0.78 6.67 13.60
CA GLN A 417 1.77 7.38 12.79
C GLN A 417 1.28 7.43 11.33
N SER A 418 1.06 8.64 10.84
CA SER A 418 0.43 8.92 9.56
C SER A 418 1.42 9.44 8.50
N GLY A 419 2.69 9.63 8.86
CA GLY A 419 3.77 9.96 7.95
C GLY A 419 5.07 10.25 8.70
N THR A 420 6.20 10.06 8.03
CA THR A 420 7.52 10.38 8.59
C THR A 420 8.42 11.08 7.60
N SER A 421 9.26 11.96 8.14
CA SER A 421 10.32 12.64 7.42
C SER A 421 11.58 12.63 8.26
N HIS A 422 12.66 12.11 7.69
CA HIS A 422 13.91 11.80 8.38
C HIS A 422 14.99 12.75 7.91
N PHE A 423 15.65 13.42 8.86
CA PHE A 423 16.95 14.02 8.61
C PHE A 423 18.02 12.96 8.90
N LEU A 424 18.63 12.46 7.84
CA LEU A 424 19.55 11.31 7.89
C LEU A 424 21.00 11.70 8.19
N GLY A 425 21.27 13.00 8.35
CA GLY A 425 22.63 13.51 8.54
C GLY A 425 23.52 13.14 7.35
N GLN A 426 24.68 12.56 7.64
CA GLN A 426 25.64 12.08 6.63
C GLN A 426 25.86 10.56 6.72
N ASN A 427 25.03 9.82 7.47
CA ASN A 427 25.27 8.40 7.75
C ASN A 427 25.24 7.55 6.47
N PHE A 428 24.20 7.72 5.65
CA PHE A 428 24.10 7.07 4.34
C PHE A 428 25.17 7.57 3.34
N ALA A 429 25.49 8.86 3.36
CA ALA A 429 26.55 9.41 2.51
C ALA A 429 27.92 8.78 2.84
N LYS A 430 28.21 8.53 4.11
CA LYS A 430 29.43 7.81 4.55
C LYS A 430 29.42 6.35 4.10
N ALA A 431 28.30 5.64 4.32
CA ALA A 431 28.18 4.22 3.99
C ALA A 431 28.30 3.95 2.48
N PHE A 432 27.77 4.85 1.65
CA PHE A 432 27.77 4.72 0.19
C PHE A 432 28.82 5.59 -0.52
N ASP A 433 29.70 6.27 0.23
CA ASP A 433 30.75 7.15 -0.31
C ASP A 433 30.20 8.22 -1.29
N VAL A 434 29.10 8.87 -0.90
CA VAL A 434 28.45 9.91 -1.72
C VAL A 434 29.04 11.27 -1.37
N LYS A 435 29.91 11.76 -2.26
CA LYS A 435 30.62 13.03 -2.12
C LYS A 435 30.32 13.96 -3.27
N PHE A 436 30.51 15.25 -3.05
CA PHE A 436 30.48 16.27 -4.09
C PHE A 436 31.70 17.19 -3.96
N GLN A 437 32.11 17.78 -5.07
CA GLN A 437 33.08 18.87 -5.07
C GLN A 437 32.39 20.19 -4.78
N ASN A 438 32.77 20.87 -3.70
CA ASN A 438 32.23 22.18 -3.34
C ASN A 438 32.78 23.30 -4.26
N ALA A 439 32.35 24.54 -4.04
CA ALA A 439 32.79 25.70 -4.84
C ALA A 439 34.31 25.96 -4.75
N ASP A 440 34.92 25.61 -3.61
CA ASP A 440 36.35 25.74 -3.34
C ASP A 440 37.17 24.53 -3.82
N GLN A 441 36.56 23.63 -4.58
CA GLN A 441 37.15 22.42 -5.14
C GLN A 441 37.51 21.32 -4.12
N SER A 442 37.10 21.43 -2.85
CA SER A 442 37.25 20.35 -1.88
C SER A 442 36.09 19.34 -1.93
N ALA A 443 36.40 18.08 -1.65
CA ALA A 443 35.41 17.01 -1.60
C ALA A 443 34.71 16.97 -0.24
N GLU A 444 33.38 17.01 -0.24
CA GLU A 444 32.54 16.95 0.96
C GLU A 444 31.46 15.87 0.82
N LEU A 445 30.99 15.35 1.96
CA LEU A 445 29.86 14.42 2.00
C LEU A 445 28.54 15.19 1.91
N VAL A 446 27.59 14.64 1.16
CA VAL A 446 26.24 15.22 1.08
C VAL A 446 25.47 15.04 2.39
N TRP A 447 24.52 15.93 2.64
CA TRP A 447 23.54 15.82 3.71
C TRP A 447 22.25 15.20 3.18
N ALA A 448 21.68 14.27 3.95
CA ALA A 448 20.68 13.34 3.47
C ALA A 448 19.32 13.52 4.15
N THR A 449 18.23 13.32 3.39
CA THR A 449 16.89 13.11 3.96
C THR A 449 16.17 11.96 3.26
N SER A 450 15.24 11.32 3.99
CA SER A 450 14.24 10.45 3.39
C SER A 450 12.88 10.69 4.04
N TRP A 451 11.80 10.38 3.34
CA TRP A 451 10.44 10.62 3.83
C TRP A 451 9.45 9.68 3.14
N GLY A 452 8.39 9.29 3.85
CA GLY A 452 7.42 8.37 3.29
C GLY A 452 6.07 8.33 3.97
N VAL A 453 5.06 8.00 3.16
CA VAL A 453 3.69 7.64 3.57
C VAL A 453 3.21 6.44 2.77
N SER A 454 2.27 5.68 3.32
CA SER A 454 1.73 4.50 2.66
C SER A 454 0.21 4.48 2.65
N THR A 455 -0.35 3.41 2.09
CA THR A 455 -1.78 3.10 2.19
C THR A 455 -2.31 3.01 3.63
N ARG A 456 -1.44 3.06 4.65
CA ARG A 456 -1.83 3.27 6.05
C ARG A 456 -2.74 4.50 6.22
N LEU A 457 -2.58 5.54 5.40
CA LEU A 457 -3.46 6.71 5.39
C LEU A 457 -4.93 6.37 5.05
N LEU A 458 -5.19 5.35 4.23
CA LEU A 458 -6.57 4.88 4.00
C LEU A 458 -7.12 4.21 5.26
N GLY A 459 -6.30 3.44 5.98
CA GLY A 459 -6.69 2.89 7.28
C GLY A 459 -6.99 3.98 8.31
N ALA A 460 -6.17 5.04 8.36
CA ALA A 460 -6.38 6.21 9.19
C ALA A 460 -7.69 6.94 8.86
N LEU A 461 -8.00 7.11 7.57
CA LEU A 461 -9.26 7.69 7.09
C LEU A 461 -10.46 6.89 7.61
N VAL A 462 -10.44 5.58 7.41
CA VAL A 462 -11.53 4.69 7.85
C VAL A 462 -11.74 4.83 9.35
N MET A 463 -10.67 4.70 10.14
CA MET A 463 -10.72 4.77 11.62
C MET A 463 -11.07 6.16 12.17
N THR A 464 -10.83 7.23 11.43
CA THR A 464 -11.15 8.60 11.86
C THR A 464 -12.61 8.96 11.61
N HIS A 465 -13.16 8.58 10.45
CA HIS A 465 -14.42 9.13 9.93
C HIS A 465 -15.57 8.15 9.84
N SER A 466 -15.29 6.87 9.60
CA SER A 466 -16.35 5.89 9.33
C SER A 466 -17.23 5.65 10.56
N ASP A 467 -18.43 5.12 10.32
CA ASP A 467 -19.42 4.86 11.35
C ASP A 467 -20.01 3.44 11.24
N ASP A 468 -21.02 3.14 12.04
CA ASP A 468 -21.65 1.82 12.09
C ASP A 468 -22.57 1.56 10.87
N ALA A 469 -22.79 2.56 10.00
CA ALA A 469 -23.47 2.41 8.72
C ALA A 469 -22.49 2.09 7.56
N GLY A 470 -21.20 2.39 7.72
CA GLY A 470 -20.16 2.05 6.75
C GLY A 470 -19.08 3.10 6.60
N LEU A 471 -18.44 3.11 5.43
CA LEU A 471 -17.38 4.05 5.10
C LEU A 471 -17.92 5.49 5.06
N VAL A 472 -17.11 6.46 5.48
CA VAL A 472 -17.36 7.89 5.33
C VAL A 472 -16.12 8.50 4.67
N LEU A 473 -16.26 9.00 3.44
CA LEU A 473 -15.15 9.61 2.70
C LEU A 473 -15.21 11.14 2.81
N PRO A 474 -14.10 11.82 3.13
CA PRO A 474 -13.95 13.24 2.86
C PRO A 474 -14.13 13.52 1.36
N PRO A 475 -14.90 14.55 0.97
CA PRO A 475 -15.13 14.89 -0.44
C PRO A 475 -13.88 15.05 -1.30
N GLN A 476 -12.76 15.50 -0.74
CA GLN A 476 -11.52 15.70 -1.50
C GLN A 476 -10.95 14.38 -2.04
N VAL A 477 -11.05 13.28 -1.28
CA VAL A 477 -10.54 11.94 -1.66
C VAL A 477 -11.61 10.96 -2.12
N SER A 478 -12.86 11.42 -2.23
CA SER A 478 -13.95 10.54 -2.66
C SER A 478 -13.97 10.43 -4.20
N PRO A 479 -13.82 9.22 -4.79
CA PRO A 479 -13.85 9.03 -6.25
C PRO A 479 -15.19 9.42 -6.88
N VAL A 480 -16.27 9.29 -6.11
CA VAL A 480 -17.60 9.80 -6.44
C VAL A 480 -18.04 10.69 -5.29
N GLN A 481 -18.03 12.00 -5.51
CA GLN A 481 -18.48 12.98 -4.52
C GLN A 481 -20.01 13.01 -4.44
N VAL A 482 -20.67 12.85 -5.60
CA VAL A 482 -22.13 12.90 -5.73
C VAL A 482 -22.64 11.68 -6.49
N VAL A 483 -23.49 10.88 -5.85
CA VAL A 483 -24.27 9.84 -6.56
C VAL A 483 -25.66 10.36 -6.86
N ILE A 484 -26.09 10.23 -8.12
CA ILE A 484 -27.41 10.64 -8.59
C ILE A 484 -28.24 9.39 -8.84
N ILE A 485 -29.39 9.29 -8.20
CA ILE A 485 -30.27 8.13 -8.27
C ILE A 485 -31.64 8.57 -8.77
N PRO A 486 -32.01 8.22 -10.02
CA PRO A 486 -33.37 8.43 -10.47
C PRO A 486 -34.33 7.50 -9.71
N VAL A 487 -35.45 8.06 -9.25
CA VAL A 487 -36.49 7.34 -8.50
C VAL A 487 -37.83 7.40 -9.24
N GLY A 488 -38.73 6.45 -8.97
CA GLY A 488 -40.08 6.46 -9.55
C GLY A 488 -40.16 6.20 -11.06
N ARG A 489 -39.18 5.48 -11.62
CA ARG A 489 -39.14 5.03 -13.02
C ARG A 489 -40.23 4.01 -13.34
N GLY A 490 -40.61 3.88 -14.61
CA GLY A 490 -41.51 2.82 -15.09
C GLY A 490 -42.71 3.27 -15.94
N LYS A 491 -42.85 4.58 -16.18
CA LYS A 491 -43.78 5.13 -17.18
C LYS A 491 -42.97 5.94 -18.17
N LYS A 492 -43.09 5.63 -19.47
CA LYS A 492 -42.26 6.20 -20.53
C LYS A 492 -42.14 7.74 -20.49
N GLU A 493 -43.26 8.44 -20.34
CA GLU A 493 -43.29 9.91 -20.24
C GLU A 493 -42.54 10.47 -19.02
N ASN A 494 -42.67 9.79 -17.86
CA ASN A 494 -41.93 10.16 -16.66
C ASN A 494 -40.42 9.84 -16.78
N ASP A 495 -40.07 8.79 -17.51
CA ASP A 495 -38.68 8.40 -17.71
C ASP A 495 -37.98 9.42 -18.63
N GLU A 496 -38.60 9.80 -19.74
CA GLU A 496 -38.08 10.80 -20.68
C GLU A 496 -37.84 12.17 -20.00
N LYS A 497 -38.76 12.64 -19.16
CA LYS A 497 -38.56 13.92 -18.46
C LYS A 497 -37.45 13.85 -17.42
N VAL A 498 -37.31 12.72 -16.73
CA VAL A 498 -36.23 12.52 -15.75
C VAL A 498 -34.89 12.45 -16.46
N ASP A 499 -34.79 11.77 -17.60
CA ASP A 499 -33.56 11.72 -18.40
C ASP A 499 -33.12 13.11 -18.86
N ALA A 500 -34.04 13.90 -19.42
CA ALA A 500 -33.76 15.28 -19.82
C ALA A 500 -33.32 16.17 -18.64
N PHE A 501 -33.85 15.94 -17.44
CA PHE A 501 -33.43 16.66 -16.24
C PHE A 501 -32.06 16.19 -15.73
N LEU A 502 -31.78 14.89 -15.77
CA LEU A 502 -30.48 14.33 -15.42
C LEU A 502 -29.37 14.88 -16.32
N GLU A 503 -29.62 15.06 -17.62
CA GLU A 503 -28.66 15.71 -18.53
C GLU A 503 -28.30 17.13 -18.05
N LYS A 504 -29.28 17.92 -17.60
CA LYS A 504 -29.03 19.27 -17.07
C LYS A 504 -28.25 19.25 -15.76
N VAL A 505 -28.64 18.38 -14.83
CA VAL A 505 -27.96 18.20 -13.53
C VAL A 505 -26.51 17.79 -13.74
N THR A 506 -26.28 16.76 -14.55
CA THR A 506 -24.95 16.23 -14.81
C THR A 506 -24.07 17.21 -15.58
N ALA A 507 -24.63 17.96 -16.54
CA ALA A 507 -23.91 19.04 -17.22
C ALA A 507 -23.46 20.14 -16.24
N ALA A 508 -24.33 20.55 -15.30
CA ALA A 508 -23.98 21.54 -14.29
C ALA A 508 -22.82 21.05 -13.41
N LEU A 509 -22.89 19.81 -12.88
CA LEU A 509 -21.83 19.24 -12.05
C LEU A 509 -20.50 19.11 -12.83
N LYS A 510 -20.57 18.61 -14.07
CA LYS A 510 -19.40 18.42 -14.94
C LYS A 510 -18.68 19.75 -15.22
N SER A 511 -19.43 20.83 -15.44
CA SER A 511 -18.86 22.17 -15.71
C SER A 511 -17.98 22.70 -14.58
N GLN A 512 -18.17 22.19 -13.36
CA GLN A 512 -17.46 22.60 -12.16
C GLN A 512 -16.43 21.57 -11.68
N GLY A 513 -16.21 20.49 -12.44
CA GLY A 513 -15.25 19.43 -12.10
C GLY A 513 -15.69 18.53 -10.94
N ILE A 514 -16.98 18.52 -10.59
CA ILE A 514 -17.50 17.68 -9.49
C ILE A 514 -17.53 16.22 -9.97
N ARG A 515 -16.93 15.30 -9.21
CA ARG A 515 -16.94 13.88 -9.53
C ARG A 515 -18.29 13.27 -9.18
N TYR A 516 -19.06 12.82 -10.17
CA TYR A 516 -20.39 12.26 -9.95
C TYR A 516 -20.59 10.92 -10.66
N LYS A 517 -21.57 10.16 -10.18
CA LYS A 517 -22.06 8.92 -10.82
C LYS A 517 -23.57 8.90 -10.86
N VAL A 518 -24.14 8.67 -12.04
CA VAL A 518 -25.56 8.31 -12.17
C VAL A 518 -25.69 6.80 -11.99
N ASP A 519 -26.58 6.36 -11.11
CA ASP A 519 -26.93 4.95 -10.91
C ASP A 519 -28.35 4.67 -11.44
N ASP A 520 -28.40 4.43 -12.75
CA ASP A 520 -29.58 4.16 -13.55
C ASP A 520 -29.90 2.67 -13.72
N ARG A 521 -29.19 1.78 -12.99
CA ARG A 521 -29.43 0.32 -13.03
C ARG A 521 -30.92 0.00 -12.81
N ASP A 522 -31.59 -0.49 -13.82
CA ASP A 522 -33.04 -0.76 -13.83
C ASP A 522 -33.42 -2.03 -13.07
N ASN A 523 -32.49 -2.98 -12.99
CA ASN A 523 -32.62 -4.25 -12.26
C ASN A 523 -32.60 -4.10 -10.73
N MET A 524 -32.45 -2.88 -10.19
CA MET A 524 -32.39 -2.62 -8.74
C MET A 524 -33.34 -1.52 -8.32
N LYS A 525 -34.11 -1.76 -7.25
CA LYS A 525 -34.93 -0.72 -6.61
C LYS A 525 -34.04 0.37 -5.98
N PRO A 526 -34.56 1.60 -5.77
CA PRO A 526 -33.78 2.70 -5.17
C PRO A 526 -33.22 2.40 -3.77
N GLY A 527 -33.98 1.74 -2.89
CA GLY A 527 -33.53 1.45 -1.51
C GLY A 527 -32.20 0.70 -1.43
N PRO A 528 -32.03 -0.45 -2.11
CA PRO A 528 -30.75 -1.14 -2.21
C PRO A 528 -29.61 -0.29 -2.78
N LYS A 529 -29.90 0.60 -3.76
CA LYS A 529 -28.89 1.53 -4.28
C LYS A 529 -28.45 2.53 -3.21
N PHE A 530 -29.40 3.10 -2.45
CA PHE A 530 -29.10 4.03 -1.36
C PHE A 530 -28.12 3.39 -0.38
N TYR A 531 -28.41 2.15 0.01
CA TYR A 531 -27.58 1.38 0.92
C TYR A 531 -26.19 1.06 0.38
N GLU A 532 -26.07 0.67 -0.89
CA GLU A 532 -24.78 0.39 -1.55
C GLU A 532 -23.88 1.63 -1.52
N TRP A 533 -24.41 2.80 -1.89
CA TRP A 533 -23.63 4.03 -1.98
C TRP A 533 -23.32 4.66 -0.63
N GLU A 534 -24.23 4.50 0.34
CA GLU A 534 -23.99 4.89 1.73
C GLU A 534 -22.85 4.07 2.34
N ARG A 535 -22.84 2.75 2.13
CA ARG A 535 -21.75 1.87 2.58
C ARG A 535 -20.42 2.16 1.92
N ARG A 536 -20.42 2.61 0.66
CA ARG A 536 -19.23 3.08 -0.06
C ARG A 536 -18.78 4.48 0.35
N GLY A 537 -19.53 5.17 1.22
CA GLY A 537 -19.15 6.46 1.77
C GLY A 537 -19.20 7.62 0.79
N VAL A 538 -20.07 7.56 -0.23
CA VAL A 538 -20.27 8.69 -1.15
C VAL A 538 -20.84 9.89 -0.38
N PRO A 539 -20.17 11.06 -0.35
CA PRO A 539 -20.54 12.18 0.50
C PRO A 539 -21.98 12.69 0.32
N LEU A 540 -22.44 12.81 -0.92
CA LEU A 540 -23.76 13.33 -1.25
C LEU A 540 -24.52 12.37 -2.16
N ARG A 541 -25.78 12.11 -1.80
CA ARG A 541 -26.75 11.43 -2.65
C ARG A 541 -27.79 12.43 -3.12
N VAL A 542 -28.03 12.46 -4.43
CA VAL A 542 -29.05 13.28 -5.08
C VAL A 542 -30.12 12.34 -5.64
N GLU A 543 -31.35 12.51 -5.19
CA GLU A 543 -32.51 11.74 -5.62
C GLU A 543 -33.30 12.59 -6.63
N VAL A 544 -33.62 12.02 -7.80
CA VAL A 544 -34.33 12.72 -8.88
C VAL A 544 -35.58 11.93 -9.26
N GLY A 545 -36.76 12.43 -8.86
CA GLY A 545 -38.04 11.81 -9.16
C GLY A 545 -38.91 12.65 -10.11
N PRO A 546 -39.93 12.06 -10.75
CA PRO A 546 -40.85 12.79 -11.62
C PRO A 546 -41.50 14.01 -10.95
N ARG A 547 -41.87 13.92 -9.67
CA ARG A 547 -42.48 15.03 -8.92
C ARG A 547 -41.49 16.16 -8.64
N ASP A 548 -40.23 15.81 -8.40
CA ASP A 548 -39.17 16.78 -8.12
C ASP A 548 -38.77 17.52 -9.39
N VAL A 549 -38.77 16.82 -10.53
CA VAL A 549 -38.61 17.44 -11.86
C VAL A 549 -39.73 18.44 -12.15
N ASP A 550 -40.99 18.10 -11.86
CA ASP A 550 -42.12 19.04 -12.04
C ASP A 550 -42.00 20.28 -11.13
N ALA A 551 -41.43 20.11 -9.94
CA ALA A 551 -41.15 21.19 -9.01
C ALA A 551 -39.77 21.87 -9.24
N ASN A 552 -39.06 21.49 -10.30
CA ASN A 552 -37.71 21.96 -10.65
C ASN A 552 -36.73 21.94 -9.45
N LYS A 553 -36.66 20.81 -8.74
CA LYS A 553 -35.81 20.60 -7.57
C LYS A 553 -35.21 19.19 -7.56
N VAL A 554 -34.27 18.97 -6.65
CA VAL A 554 -33.74 17.64 -6.30
C VAL A 554 -33.79 17.44 -4.80
N VAL A 555 -33.78 16.18 -4.35
CA VAL A 555 -33.63 15.87 -2.93
C VAL A 555 -32.18 15.47 -2.66
N VAL A 556 -31.54 16.12 -1.70
CA VAL A 556 -30.14 15.87 -1.31
C VAL A 556 -30.10 15.22 0.06
N ALA A 557 -29.29 14.16 0.19
CA ALA A 557 -29.00 13.50 1.46
C ALA A 557 -27.48 13.41 1.66
N ARG A 558 -27.01 13.78 2.85
CA ARG A 558 -25.59 13.72 3.24
C ARG A 558 -25.25 12.35 3.83
N ARG A 559 -24.07 11.84 3.54
CA ARG A 559 -23.56 10.58 4.13
C ARG A 559 -23.38 10.68 5.64
N THR A 560 -23.00 11.84 6.14
CA THR A 560 -22.79 12.10 7.58
C THR A 560 -24.09 12.20 8.37
N GLY A 561 -25.25 11.97 7.75
CA GLY A 561 -26.58 12.07 8.37
C GLY A 561 -27.22 13.45 8.24
N GLY A 562 -28.32 13.65 9.01
CA GLY A 562 -29.17 14.84 8.96
C GLY A 562 -30.42 14.66 8.09
N ASP A 563 -31.33 15.65 8.15
CA ASP A 563 -32.56 15.63 7.35
C ASP A 563 -32.27 15.79 5.86
N LYS A 564 -33.08 15.13 5.03
CA LYS A 564 -33.06 15.34 3.58
C LYS A 564 -33.43 16.79 3.26
N GLN A 565 -32.74 17.36 2.29
CA GLN A 565 -32.94 18.74 1.88
C GLN A 565 -33.48 18.82 0.46
N ASP A 566 -34.58 19.54 0.28
CA ASP A 566 -35.06 19.93 -1.04
C ASP A 566 -34.18 21.08 -1.56
N LEU A 567 -33.43 20.83 -2.63
CA LEU A 567 -32.57 21.81 -3.27
C LEU A 567 -33.16 22.22 -4.62
N PRO A 568 -33.57 23.49 -4.79
CA PRO A 568 -34.03 24.01 -6.08
C PRO A 568 -32.96 23.83 -7.16
N PHE A 569 -33.38 23.45 -8.36
CA PHE A 569 -32.47 23.30 -9.49
C PHE A 569 -32.43 24.58 -10.32
N ASP A 570 -31.38 25.36 -10.13
CA ASP A 570 -30.99 26.43 -11.04
C ASP A 570 -29.69 26.01 -11.74
N GLN A 571 -29.73 25.83 -13.06
CA GLN A 571 -28.58 25.38 -13.85
C GLN A 571 -27.32 26.23 -13.63
N THR A 572 -27.47 27.51 -13.28
CA THR A 572 -26.34 28.42 -13.04
C THR A 572 -25.69 28.21 -11.67
N ASN A 573 -26.51 28.04 -10.63
CA ASN A 573 -26.07 28.06 -9.23
C ASN A 573 -25.97 26.66 -8.60
N PHE A 574 -26.65 25.66 -9.16
CA PHE A 574 -26.76 24.32 -8.59
C PHE A 574 -25.39 23.69 -8.26
N ALA A 575 -24.41 23.82 -9.16
CA ALA A 575 -23.08 23.26 -8.92
C ALA A 575 -22.32 23.98 -7.80
N GLN A 576 -22.59 25.27 -7.55
CA GLN A 576 -22.02 25.99 -6.41
C GLN A 576 -22.69 25.56 -5.10
N ASP A 577 -24.00 25.34 -5.09
CA ASP A 577 -24.71 24.81 -3.93
C ASP A 577 -24.18 23.43 -3.53
N ILE A 578 -23.97 22.54 -4.51
CA ILE A 578 -23.35 21.23 -4.27
C ILE A 578 -21.90 21.37 -3.79
N LYS A 579 -21.10 22.28 -4.37
CA LYS A 579 -19.74 22.54 -3.87
C LYS A 579 -19.74 22.99 -2.42
N LYS A 580 -20.64 23.90 -2.04
CA LYS A 580 -20.80 24.35 -0.65
C LYS A 580 -21.15 23.19 0.27
N GLN A 581 -22.10 22.34 -0.13
CA GLN A 581 -22.47 21.14 0.64
C GLN A 581 -21.28 20.19 0.84
N LEU A 582 -20.45 19.97 -0.20
CA LEU A 582 -19.23 19.17 -0.09
C LEU A 582 -18.19 19.85 0.81
N GLN A 583 -18.02 21.17 0.72
CA GLN A 583 -17.13 21.92 1.61
C GLN A 583 -17.58 21.83 3.07
N ASP A 584 -18.87 22.00 3.35
CA ASP A 584 -19.45 21.87 4.69
C ASP A 584 -19.18 20.46 5.26
N ILE A 585 -19.27 19.41 4.45
CA ILE A 585 -18.93 18.04 4.88
C ILE A 585 -17.43 17.93 5.19
N GLN A 586 -16.55 18.42 4.32
CA GLN A 586 -15.09 18.36 4.54
C GLN A 586 -14.71 19.08 5.84
N THR A 587 -15.20 20.30 6.04
CA THR A 587 -14.96 21.09 7.25
C THR A 587 -15.55 20.42 8.48
N GLY A 588 -16.80 19.95 8.41
CA GLY A 588 -17.44 19.26 9.53
C GLY A 588 -16.71 17.99 9.97
N LEU A 589 -16.18 17.21 9.03
CA LEU A 589 -15.36 16.03 9.35
C LEU A 589 -14.06 16.41 10.07
N LEU A 590 -13.35 17.43 9.57
CA LEU A 590 -12.11 17.89 10.19
C LEU A 590 -12.36 18.47 11.58
N ASP A 591 -13.38 19.31 11.75
CA ASP A 591 -13.70 19.93 13.03
C ASP A 591 -14.12 18.88 14.07
N ALA A 592 -14.92 17.89 13.69
CA ALA A 592 -15.31 16.80 14.57
C ALA A 592 -14.09 15.95 15.00
N ALA A 593 -13.18 15.67 14.08
CA ALA A 593 -11.95 14.95 14.39
C ALA A 593 -10.99 15.78 15.25
N ARG A 594 -10.88 17.11 15.02
CA ARG A 594 -10.03 18.02 15.78
C ARG A 594 -10.52 18.16 17.22
N LYS A 595 -11.83 18.34 17.39
CA LYS A 595 -12.45 18.33 18.72
C LYS A 595 -12.16 17.03 19.48
N ARG A 596 -12.24 15.88 18.80
CA ARG A 596 -11.90 14.58 19.41
C ARG A 596 -10.43 14.51 19.83
N LEU A 597 -9.51 14.99 18.99
CA LEU A 597 -8.08 15.05 19.31
C LEU A 597 -7.84 15.91 20.56
N GLU A 598 -8.44 17.10 20.62
CA GLU A 598 -8.34 18.03 21.76
C GLU A 598 -8.89 17.41 23.05
N GLU A 599 -10.11 16.86 23.01
CA GLU A 599 -10.77 16.24 24.17
C GLU A 599 -10.03 14.99 24.69
N ASN A 600 -9.26 14.31 23.84
CA ASN A 600 -8.50 13.11 24.19
C ASN A 600 -6.99 13.35 24.28
N THR A 601 -6.55 14.61 24.33
CA THR A 601 -5.17 14.96 24.66
C THR A 601 -5.13 15.54 26.06
N LYS A 602 -4.45 14.85 26.98
CA LYS A 602 -4.48 15.15 28.42
C LYS A 602 -3.08 15.46 28.93
N THR A 603 -2.92 16.53 29.68
CA THR A 603 -1.65 16.81 30.38
C THR A 603 -1.61 16.06 31.70
N VAL A 604 -0.51 15.38 31.98
CA VAL A 604 -0.26 14.66 33.24
C VAL A 604 1.07 15.11 33.83
N ALA A 605 1.15 15.23 35.15
CA ALA A 605 2.30 15.80 35.84
C ALA A 605 3.34 14.76 36.26
N SER A 606 2.97 13.48 36.33
CA SER A 606 3.85 12.40 36.78
C SER A 606 3.57 11.06 36.10
N TYR A 607 4.53 10.13 36.21
CA TYR A 607 4.37 8.75 35.75
C TYR A 607 3.24 8.02 36.49
N ASP A 608 3.11 8.22 37.80
CA ASP A 608 2.05 7.57 38.59
C ASP A 608 0.65 8.01 38.14
N GLU A 609 0.49 9.29 37.79
CA GLU A 609 -0.75 9.80 37.23
C GLU A 609 -1.04 9.15 35.86
N LEU A 610 -0.05 9.12 34.96
CA LEU A 610 -0.16 8.45 33.65
C LEU A 610 -0.60 6.99 33.83
N LYS A 611 0.10 6.25 34.69
CA LYS A 611 -0.17 4.84 34.96
C LYS A 611 -1.58 4.62 35.48
N THR A 612 -2.00 5.42 36.47
CA THR A 612 -3.36 5.36 37.02
C THR A 612 -4.42 5.60 35.96
N LYS A 613 -4.22 6.59 35.08
CA LYS A 613 -5.16 6.90 33.98
C LYS A 613 -5.28 5.74 32.98
N LEU A 614 -4.16 5.15 32.59
CA LEU A 614 -4.13 4.00 31.69
C LEU A 614 -4.76 2.75 32.31
N GLU A 615 -4.50 2.48 33.60
CA GLU A 615 -5.11 1.36 34.35
C GLU A 615 -6.62 1.53 34.50
N ASN A 616 -7.11 2.77 34.60
CA ASN A 616 -8.54 3.10 34.58
C ASN A 616 -9.18 3.00 33.18
N GLY A 617 -8.42 2.60 32.16
CA GLY A 617 -8.90 2.42 30.79
C GLY A 617 -9.04 3.73 30.01
N GLU A 618 -8.47 4.84 30.48
CA GLU A 618 -8.40 6.05 29.67
C GLU A 618 -7.50 5.80 28.45
N THR A 619 -7.94 6.29 27.29
CA THR A 619 -7.18 6.27 26.04
C THR A 619 -6.94 7.70 25.56
N GLY A 620 -6.17 7.86 24.48
CA GLY A 620 -5.82 9.16 23.93
C GLY A 620 -4.31 9.44 23.96
N PHE A 621 -3.98 10.72 23.77
CA PHE A 621 -2.63 11.23 23.99
C PHE A 621 -2.47 11.75 25.41
N PHE A 622 -1.30 11.50 25.98
CA PHE A 622 -0.91 12.03 27.28
C PHE A 622 0.35 12.88 27.11
N LEU A 623 0.25 14.16 27.42
CA LEU A 623 1.38 15.09 27.45
C LEU A 623 2.06 14.97 28.81
N VAL A 624 3.29 14.45 28.81
CA VAL A 624 4.06 14.13 30.02
C VAL A 624 5.38 14.91 29.95
N PRO A 625 5.80 15.60 31.03
CA PRO A 625 7.16 16.13 31.13
C PRO A 625 8.18 14.98 31.03
N TRP A 626 9.06 15.03 30.04
CA TRP A 626 9.98 13.94 29.72
C TRP A 626 11.43 14.45 29.64
N LYS A 627 12.37 13.68 30.20
CA LYS A 627 13.80 13.99 30.23
C LYS A 627 14.64 13.26 29.17
N ASP A 628 13.97 12.58 28.24
CA ASP A 628 14.58 11.79 27.16
C ASP A 628 15.52 10.67 27.63
N ASP A 629 14.94 9.64 28.28
CA ASP A 629 15.69 8.53 28.88
C ASP A 629 15.15 7.17 28.41
N ALA A 630 15.96 6.44 27.63
CA ALA A 630 15.56 5.19 26.99
C ALA A 630 15.19 4.07 27.98
N VAL A 631 15.81 4.03 29.17
CA VAL A 631 15.50 3.02 30.20
C VAL A 631 14.10 3.27 30.76
N ASN A 632 13.78 4.53 31.04
CA ASN A 632 12.43 4.89 31.49
C ASN A 632 11.39 4.69 30.38
N GLU A 633 11.73 4.95 29.11
CA GLU A 633 10.83 4.70 27.99
C GLU A 633 10.44 3.22 27.88
N GLU A 634 11.42 2.32 27.95
CA GLU A 634 11.18 0.87 27.92
C GLU A 634 10.41 0.39 29.17
N THR A 635 10.67 1.03 30.32
CA THR A 635 9.93 0.75 31.57
C THR A 635 8.46 1.11 31.43
N ILE A 636 8.14 2.32 30.93
CA ILE A 636 6.75 2.75 30.66
C ILE A 636 6.07 1.79 29.70
N LYS A 637 6.76 1.40 28.63
CA LYS A 637 6.24 0.45 27.63
C LYS A 637 5.94 -0.91 28.22
N THR A 638 6.83 -1.43 29.06
CA THR A 638 6.66 -2.73 29.71
C THR A 638 5.52 -2.72 30.72
N GLU A 639 5.42 -1.68 31.54
CA GLU A 639 4.43 -1.60 32.61
C GLU A 639 3.03 -1.21 32.11
N THR A 640 2.94 -0.29 31.14
CA THR A 640 1.67 0.32 30.74
C THR A 640 1.23 -0.02 29.32
N LYS A 641 2.14 -0.57 28.50
CA LYS A 641 1.98 -0.76 27.04
C LYS A 641 1.85 0.55 26.24
N ALA A 642 1.88 1.72 26.88
CA ALA A 642 1.96 2.99 26.19
C ALA A 642 3.36 3.14 25.57
N THR A 643 3.43 3.84 24.44
CA THR A 643 4.69 4.14 23.76
C THR A 643 4.80 5.65 23.57
N ILE A 644 6.02 6.17 23.64
CA ILE A 644 6.27 7.56 23.30
C ILE A 644 5.98 7.76 21.82
N ARG A 645 5.16 8.76 21.50
CA ARG A 645 4.69 8.98 20.13
C ARG A 645 5.55 9.99 19.41
N CYS A 646 5.69 11.18 20.00
CA CYS A 646 6.58 12.23 19.54
C CYS A 646 6.77 13.29 20.65
N PHE A 647 7.78 14.14 20.48
CA PHE A 647 7.90 15.43 21.15
C PHE A 647 7.15 16.48 20.31
N PRO A 648 5.96 16.93 20.74
CA PRO A 648 5.12 17.79 19.91
C PRO A 648 5.71 19.21 19.80
N PHE A 649 5.77 19.73 18.59
CA PHE A 649 6.35 21.07 18.33
C PHE A 649 5.56 22.20 18.99
N ALA A 650 4.25 22.04 19.14
CA ALA A 650 3.39 23.02 19.81
C ALA A 650 3.82 23.31 21.26
N HIS A 651 4.54 22.39 21.91
CA HIS A 651 5.00 22.53 23.29
C HIS A 651 6.51 22.67 23.44
N ASN A 652 7.29 22.31 22.41
CA ASN A 652 8.76 22.25 22.49
C ASN A 652 9.46 23.21 21.51
N GLY A 653 8.70 23.89 20.63
CA GLY A 653 9.26 24.56 19.46
C GLY A 653 9.52 23.58 18.31
N PRO A 654 9.75 24.08 17.09
CA PRO A 654 10.07 23.26 15.93
C PRO A 654 11.44 22.57 16.06
#